data_AF-A0A373QFG8-F1
#
_entry.id   AF-A0A373QFG8-F1
#
_cell.length_a   1.000
_cell.length_b   1.000
_cell.length_c   1.000
_cell.angle_alpha   90.00
_cell.angle_beta   90.00
_cell.angle_gamma   90.00
#
_symmetry.space_group_name_H-M   'P 1'
#
loop_
_entity.id
_entity.type
_entity.pdbx_description
1 polymer ?
#
loop_
_entity_poly.entity_id
_entity_poly.type
_entity_poly.pdbx_seq_one_letter_code
_entity_poly.pdbx_strand_id
1 'polypeptide(L)'
;MEDRTALDTLGSAISVPIKIVPTISNDANGCYYKGVIYISLSADDKVMTVFSHELTHYLEDTLDYTEYKKCVLGFIQKNTDKSIDELVKEKVDTYAKSSINLTYEEATREIVADYTQNILKDADAVMEFVDSIENKEQKRGVIRRLLDAIKELINKIKAKFSSKHSQMQDLQKTHDLLENMLKEVAENTESDTGSETRYSFGGTKAETANITQLSRAKEMELNGEKAETIRPKTGWSRGLDNKWKFEIDDSKAKYKEEKIRLGKAVNLNEVLEHEDLFKAYPDLKKVKVKEIANLDARGVYSPNFDCIFISENLPTQEKLKSLIHEVQHAIQVREGFAVGESPDNENRKQSAGEIEADDVKARQSMSKAERLNTFPKSMKPNQNADVVFWENGKGTNKTKFSLKGNSDNENSNIGEKDVEAIQSIAQKSIYDFSDEDMKKTKKIAERYYSEMKEKSPFFRAWFGDWRANDKTPVHVVTEKDNSRGVRKNIDTGWDINVSGKVFNETKGHKGPKNVSAVSHLDYINSIVESAILFDSYTIPNTNAKSNNSMMMHSLYAISNIGNENELVKLYVEELNNINSNGTIKRAYQLQNINKIPLESKRFSNNSLASSDQRNNYTISELHALVKQHDKNFKPTEASKVVNEDGTPKVVYHGTDKGGFYVFDPKMSDDKISLFFSDSKVTSNSYAQSDNQQLYEVYLAIKKPYVIDAKGRMWNELDDKLGNTTREIAEKAKNQGYDGVIIENVRDMGAVVINNTTKEFYNDFISTATGGNKSAVV
;
A
#
# COMPACT_ATOMS: atom_id res chain seq x y z
N MET A 1 4.96 40.78 -13.32
CA MET A 1 6.27 40.18 -13.67
C MET A 1 6.15 38.67 -13.78
N GLU A 2 5.43 38.00 -12.88
CA GLU A 2 5.17 36.54 -12.92
C GLU A 2 4.52 36.07 -14.23
N ASP A 3 3.44 36.72 -14.69
CA ASP A 3 2.79 36.35 -15.97
C ASP A 3 3.74 36.39 -17.18
N ARG A 4 4.68 37.34 -17.22
CA ARG A 4 5.58 37.51 -18.37
C ARG A 4 6.62 36.38 -18.43
N THR A 5 7.18 36.00 -17.28
CA THR A 5 8.08 34.85 -17.17
C THR A 5 7.37 33.52 -17.46
N ALA A 6 6.12 33.36 -17.01
CA ALA A 6 5.29 32.21 -17.33
C ALA A 6 5.01 32.11 -18.84
N LEU A 7 4.61 33.21 -19.48
CA LEU A 7 4.35 33.26 -20.92
C LEU A 7 5.61 33.05 -21.76
N ASP A 8 6.76 33.64 -21.39
CA ASP A 8 8.02 33.40 -22.10
C ASP A 8 8.46 31.92 -22.03
N THR A 9 8.22 31.29 -20.87
CA THR A 9 8.49 29.86 -20.65
C THR A 9 7.56 28.98 -21.49
N LEU A 10 6.28 29.35 -21.58
CA LEU A 10 5.28 28.66 -22.40
C LEU A 10 5.59 28.77 -23.89
N GLY A 11 5.85 29.99 -24.39
CA GLY A 11 6.21 30.21 -25.79
C GLY A 11 7.45 29.42 -26.21
N SER A 12 8.44 29.28 -25.31
CA SER A 12 9.61 28.42 -25.53
C SER A 12 9.31 26.92 -25.48
N ALA A 13 8.33 26.48 -24.69
CA ALA A 13 7.96 25.07 -24.57
C ALA A 13 7.14 24.59 -25.77
N ILE A 14 6.22 25.43 -26.27
CA ILE A 14 5.33 25.13 -27.38
C ILE A 14 5.91 25.54 -28.74
N SER A 15 7.03 26.25 -28.75
CA SER A 15 7.69 26.78 -29.96
C SER A 15 6.84 27.79 -30.76
N VAL A 16 5.95 28.51 -30.09
CA VAL A 16 5.11 29.57 -30.69
C VAL A 16 5.45 30.92 -30.03
N PRO A 17 5.78 31.96 -30.82
CA PRO A 17 6.01 33.30 -30.29
C PRO A 17 4.74 33.86 -29.63
N ILE A 18 4.89 34.39 -28.42
CA ILE A 18 3.81 35.05 -27.67
C ILE A 18 4.10 36.55 -27.57
N LYS A 19 3.13 37.40 -27.92
CA LYS A 19 3.24 38.86 -27.85
C LYS A 19 2.11 39.47 -27.04
N ILE A 20 2.46 40.19 -25.98
CA ILE A 20 1.51 40.97 -25.20
C ILE A 20 1.28 42.33 -25.89
N VAL A 21 0.01 42.69 -26.13
CA VAL A 21 -0.40 43.96 -26.76
C VAL A 21 -1.33 44.76 -25.85
N PRO A 22 -1.37 46.12 -25.93
CA PRO A 22 -2.18 46.97 -25.06
C PRO A 22 -3.65 46.59 -24.98
N THR A 23 -4.24 46.27 -26.13
CA THR A 23 -5.62 45.82 -26.26
C THR A 23 -5.71 44.94 -27.49
N ILE A 24 -6.47 43.86 -27.39
CA ILE A 24 -7.08 43.19 -28.54
C ILE A 24 -8.54 43.64 -28.53
N SER A 25 -9.12 43.93 -29.70
CA SER A 25 -10.43 44.60 -29.80
C SER A 25 -11.53 43.93 -28.96
N ASN A 26 -12.39 44.75 -28.34
CA ASN A 26 -13.60 44.35 -27.60
C ASN A 26 -13.34 43.36 -26.44
N ASP A 27 -12.26 43.60 -25.69
CA ASP A 27 -11.87 42.83 -24.49
C ASP A 27 -11.53 41.35 -24.76
N ALA A 28 -11.18 40.99 -26.00
CA ALA A 28 -10.71 39.66 -26.32
C ALA A 28 -9.41 39.32 -25.55
N ASN A 29 -9.36 38.11 -24.98
CA ASN A 29 -8.25 37.66 -24.15
C ASN A 29 -6.97 37.37 -24.96
N GLY A 30 -7.11 36.83 -26.17
CA GLY A 30 -5.99 36.52 -27.05
C GLY A 30 -6.42 36.21 -28.47
N CYS A 31 -5.45 36.04 -29.36
CA CYS A 31 -5.67 35.48 -30.68
C CYS A 31 -4.43 34.84 -31.27
N TYR A 32 -4.64 33.92 -32.21
CA TYR A 32 -3.57 33.41 -33.05
C TYR A 32 -3.62 34.06 -34.43
N TYR A 33 -2.55 34.76 -34.81
CA TYR A 33 -2.45 35.41 -36.12
C TYR A 33 -1.06 35.25 -36.73
N LYS A 34 -1.01 34.60 -37.91
CA LYS A 34 0.22 34.38 -38.70
C LYS A 34 1.37 33.75 -37.89
N GLY A 35 1.08 32.69 -37.13
CA GLY A 35 2.12 31.96 -36.39
C GLY A 35 2.52 32.59 -35.07
N VAL A 36 1.75 33.54 -34.56
CA VAL A 36 2.04 34.27 -33.31
C VAL A 36 0.76 34.36 -32.48
N ILE A 37 0.87 34.03 -31.19
CA ILE A 37 -0.21 34.26 -30.22
C ILE A 37 -0.08 35.68 -29.67
N TYR A 38 -1.08 36.52 -29.93
CA TYR A 38 -1.20 37.84 -29.33
C TYR A 38 -2.11 37.75 -28.10
N ILE A 39 -1.71 38.35 -26.98
CA ILE A 39 -2.48 38.34 -25.74
C ILE A 39 -2.76 39.77 -25.32
N SER A 40 -4.00 40.08 -24.96
CA SER A 40 -4.35 41.40 -24.46
C SER A 40 -3.77 41.62 -23.07
N LEU A 41 -3.26 42.83 -22.79
CA LEU A 41 -2.86 43.24 -21.45
C LEU A 41 -3.99 43.07 -20.43
N SER A 42 -5.23 43.30 -20.86
CA SER A 42 -6.45 43.15 -20.06
C SER A 42 -6.95 41.72 -19.91
N ALA A 43 -6.32 40.72 -20.52
CA ALA A 43 -6.86 39.36 -20.52
C ALA A 43 -6.93 38.74 -19.13
N ASP A 44 -8.07 38.12 -18.82
CA ASP A 44 -8.40 37.59 -17.49
C ASP A 44 -7.45 36.47 -17.04
N ASP A 45 -7.15 35.52 -17.93
CA ASP A 45 -6.20 34.43 -17.67
C ASP A 45 -5.33 34.16 -18.89
N LYS A 46 -4.19 34.85 -18.91
CA LYS A 46 -3.24 34.84 -20.02
C LYS A 46 -2.63 33.45 -20.26
N VAL A 47 -2.44 32.66 -19.20
CA VAL A 47 -1.86 31.30 -19.31
C VAL A 47 -2.87 30.33 -19.91
N MET A 48 -4.13 30.35 -19.44
CA MET A 48 -5.17 29.49 -20.04
C MET A 48 -5.51 29.87 -21.48
N THR A 49 -5.39 31.15 -21.85
CA THR A 49 -5.55 31.58 -23.25
C THR A 49 -4.48 30.96 -24.15
N VAL A 50 -3.24 30.81 -23.67
CA VAL A 50 -2.21 30.08 -24.43
C VAL A 50 -2.55 28.60 -24.54
N PHE A 51 -3.00 27.96 -23.46
CA PHE A 51 -3.36 26.53 -23.48
C PHE A 51 -4.50 26.24 -24.46
N SER A 52 -5.54 27.09 -24.50
CA SER A 52 -6.67 26.88 -25.42
C SER A 52 -6.27 27.02 -26.89
N HIS A 53 -5.43 28.00 -27.24
CA HIS A 53 -4.92 28.15 -28.60
C HIS A 53 -4.03 26.98 -29.01
N GLU A 54 -3.12 26.53 -28.13
CA GLU A 54 -2.25 25.38 -28.41
C GLU A 54 -3.02 24.07 -28.56
N LEU A 55 -4.06 23.85 -27.74
CA LEU A 55 -4.92 22.68 -27.89
C LEU A 55 -5.71 22.71 -29.18
N THR A 56 -6.24 23.88 -29.55
CA THR A 56 -6.99 24.05 -30.80
C THR A 56 -6.08 23.80 -32.01
N HIS A 57 -4.83 24.29 -31.98
CA HIS A 57 -3.85 24.00 -33.04
C HIS A 57 -3.40 22.54 -33.06
N TYR A 58 -3.18 21.91 -31.91
CA TYR A 58 -2.87 20.48 -31.86
C TYR A 58 -4.00 19.66 -32.50
N LEU A 59 -5.26 20.00 -32.21
CA LEU A 59 -6.41 19.34 -32.80
C LEU A 59 -6.47 19.57 -34.33
N GLU A 60 -6.09 20.75 -34.83
CA GLU A 60 -5.97 21.10 -36.25
C GLU A 60 -4.90 20.30 -37.01
N ASP A 61 -3.75 20.03 -36.38
CA ASP A 61 -2.66 19.24 -36.97
C ASP A 61 -2.98 17.73 -37.02
N THR A 62 -4.04 17.30 -36.32
CA THR A 62 -4.59 15.95 -36.46
C THR A 62 -5.64 15.89 -37.57
N LEU A 63 -5.76 14.75 -38.28
CA LEU A 63 -6.67 14.53 -39.43
C LEU A 63 -8.19 14.73 -39.15
N ASP A 64 -8.58 15.20 -37.96
CA ASP A 64 -9.93 15.06 -37.41
C ASP A 64 -10.47 16.31 -36.68
N TYR A 65 -9.88 17.48 -36.89
CA TYR A 65 -10.38 18.75 -36.35
C TYR A 65 -11.83 19.07 -36.75
N THR A 66 -12.23 18.66 -37.94
CA THR A 66 -13.57 18.91 -38.51
C THR A 66 -14.69 18.41 -37.59
N GLU A 67 -14.51 17.27 -36.93
CA GLU A 67 -15.55 16.66 -36.11
C GLU A 67 -15.64 17.34 -34.73
N TYR A 68 -14.49 17.66 -34.12
CA TYR A 68 -14.44 18.45 -32.90
C TYR A 68 -15.06 19.84 -33.09
N LYS A 69 -14.62 20.55 -34.14
CA LYS A 69 -15.15 21.86 -34.55
C LYS A 69 -16.67 21.82 -34.71
N LYS A 70 -17.20 20.77 -35.37
CA LYS A 70 -18.64 20.60 -35.58
C LYS A 70 -19.41 20.44 -34.26
N CYS A 71 -18.90 19.64 -33.32
CA CYS A 71 -19.53 19.49 -32.01
C CYS A 71 -19.52 20.79 -31.20
N VAL A 72 -18.39 21.52 -31.20
CA VAL A 72 -18.27 22.82 -30.51
C VAL A 72 -19.23 23.86 -31.10
N LEU A 73 -19.24 24.02 -32.42
CA LEU A 73 -20.15 24.96 -33.08
C LEU A 73 -21.62 24.57 -32.88
N GLY A 74 -21.93 23.27 -32.90
CA GLY A 74 -23.26 22.75 -32.60
C GLY A 74 -23.70 23.07 -31.16
N PHE A 75 -22.79 22.94 -30.20
CA PHE A 75 -23.05 23.34 -28.82
C PHE A 75 -23.29 24.85 -28.70
N ILE A 76 -22.43 25.68 -29.29
CA ILE A 76 -22.56 27.15 -29.25
C ILE A 76 -23.90 27.58 -29.84
N GLN A 77 -24.29 27.01 -30.98
CA GLN A 77 -25.55 27.31 -31.64
C GLN A 77 -26.78 26.91 -30.81
N LYS A 78 -26.68 25.85 -29.99
CA LYS A 78 -27.75 25.41 -29.07
C LYS A 78 -27.87 26.31 -27.83
N ASN A 79 -26.80 27.02 -27.46
CA ASN A 79 -26.72 27.78 -26.20
C ASN A 79 -26.61 29.31 -26.41
N THR A 80 -26.71 29.80 -27.65
CA THR A 80 -26.64 31.23 -27.98
C THR A 80 -27.76 31.60 -28.95
N ASP A 81 -28.34 32.80 -28.77
CA ASP A 81 -29.42 33.31 -29.64
C ASP A 81 -28.93 33.79 -31.03
N LYS A 82 -27.62 33.88 -31.24
CA LYS A 82 -26.99 34.32 -32.49
C LYS A 82 -26.64 33.12 -33.38
N SER A 83 -26.74 33.30 -34.69
CA SER A 83 -26.23 32.33 -35.65
C SER A 83 -24.69 32.30 -35.66
N ILE A 84 -24.10 31.16 -36.05
CA ILE A 84 -22.65 31.07 -36.22
C ILE A 84 -22.12 32.11 -37.22
N ASP A 85 -22.85 32.39 -38.31
CA ASP A 85 -22.45 33.41 -39.29
C ASP A 85 -22.41 34.82 -38.71
N GLU A 86 -23.36 35.16 -37.83
CA GLU A 86 -23.35 36.44 -37.11
C GLU A 86 -22.18 36.51 -36.14
N LEU A 87 -21.89 35.44 -35.40
CA LEU A 87 -20.74 35.37 -34.49
C LEU A 87 -19.41 35.51 -35.25
N VAL A 88 -19.27 34.83 -36.39
CA VAL A 88 -18.07 34.92 -37.24
C VAL A 88 -17.92 36.33 -37.80
N LYS A 89 -19.01 36.96 -38.27
CA LYS A 89 -18.97 38.33 -38.78
C LYS A 89 -18.59 39.33 -37.68
N GLU A 90 -19.19 39.21 -36.50
CA GLU A 90 -18.83 40.02 -35.34
C GLU A 90 -17.35 39.85 -34.97
N LYS A 91 -16.83 38.63 -35.02
CA LYS A 91 -15.42 38.35 -34.78
C LYS A 91 -14.54 39.00 -35.86
N VAL A 92 -14.84 38.86 -37.14
CA VAL A 92 -14.09 39.53 -38.23
C VAL A 92 -14.10 41.05 -38.08
N ASP A 93 -15.28 41.65 -37.86
CA ASP A 93 -15.44 43.10 -37.70
C ASP A 93 -14.72 43.63 -36.46
N THR A 94 -14.67 42.82 -35.39
CA THR A 94 -13.93 43.14 -34.16
C THR A 94 -12.44 43.17 -34.41
N TYR A 95 -11.87 42.16 -35.06
CA TYR A 95 -10.43 42.10 -35.29
C TYR A 95 -9.94 43.12 -36.33
N ALA A 96 -10.79 43.46 -37.32
CA ALA A 96 -10.49 44.50 -38.30
C ALA A 96 -10.22 45.87 -37.65
N LYS A 97 -10.86 46.19 -36.51
CA LYS A 97 -10.60 47.42 -35.73
C LYS A 97 -9.16 47.50 -35.17
N SER A 98 -8.51 46.35 -34.99
CA SER A 98 -7.10 46.26 -34.57
C SER A 98 -6.14 46.06 -35.74
N SER A 99 -6.60 46.33 -36.98
CA SER A 99 -5.83 46.09 -38.21
C SER A 99 -5.45 44.61 -38.44
N ILE A 100 -6.20 43.68 -37.85
CA ILE A 100 -6.07 42.23 -38.05
C ILE A 100 -7.25 41.78 -38.91
N ASN A 101 -7.01 41.49 -40.20
CA ASN A 101 -8.03 40.99 -41.09
C ASN A 101 -8.06 39.46 -41.03
N LEU A 102 -9.05 38.91 -40.31
CA LEU A 102 -9.30 37.47 -40.26
C LEU A 102 -10.17 37.04 -41.45
N THR A 103 -9.84 35.89 -42.02
CA THR A 103 -10.75 35.15 -42.90
C THR A 103 -11.91 34.56 -42.08
N TYR A 104 -13.00 34.19 -42.75
CA TYR A 104 -14.13 33.49 -42.11
C TYR A 104 -13.65 32.25 -41.32
N GLU A 105 -12.72 31.49 -41.89
CA GLU A 105 -12.18 30.29 -41.27
C GLU A 105 -11.31 30.60 -40.05
N GLU A 106 -10.46 31.64 -40.12
CA GLU A 106 -9.68 32.10 -38.96
C GLU A 106 -10.58 32.61 -37.84
N ALA A 107 -11.62 33.38 -38.17
CA ALA A 107 -12.59 33.86 -37.19
C ALA A 107 -13.39 32.71 -36.55
N THR A 108 -13.70 31.66 -37.32
CA THR A 108 -14.35 30.46 -36.78
C THR A 108 -13.42 29.70 -35.83
N ARG A 109 -12.12 29.59 -36.15
CA ARG A 109 -11.10 28.96 -35.30
C ARG A 109 -10.96 29.70 -33.97
N GLU A 110 -10.96 31.03 -34.00
CA GLU A 110 -10.92 31.85 -32.79
C GLU A 110 -12.16 31.63 -31.90
N ILE A 111 -13.35 31.48 -32.48
CA ILE A 111 -14.58 31.16 -31.73
C ILE A 111 -14.47 29.79 -31.05
N VAL A 112 -13.94 28.77 -31.74
CA VAL A 112 -13.73 27.44 -31.18
C VAL A 112 -12.69 27.47 -30.06
N ALA A 113 -11.59 28.22 -30.22
CA ALA A 113 -10.55 28.36 -29.21
C ALA A 113 -11.04 29.07 -27.94
N ASP A 114 -11.83 30.15 -28.09
CA ASP A 114 -12.44 30.85 -26.95
C ASP A 114 -13.35 29.92 -26.15
N TYR A 115 -14.19 29.15 -26.85
CA TYR A 115 -15.10 28.21 -26.20
C TYR A 115 -14.35 27.05 -25.54
N THR A 116 -13.30 26.54 -26.20
CA THR A 116 -12.41 25.51 -25.63
C THR A 116 -11.71 26.02 -24.36
N GLN A 117 -11.37 27.31 -24.29
CA GLN A 117 -10.82 27.90 -23.07
C GLN A 117 -11.77 27.77 -21.87
N ASN A 118 -13.08 27.91 -22.09
CA ASN A 118 -14.08 27.76 -21.03
C ASN A 118 -14.23 26.29 -20.59
N ILE A 119 -14.22 25.35 -21.54
CA ILE A 119 -14.21 23.91 -21.24
C ILE A 119 -13.02 23.55 -20.34
N LEU A 120 -11.85 24.15 -20.55
CA LEU A 120 -10.65 23.78 -19.77
C LEU A 120 -10.60 24.39 -18.36
N LYS A 121 -11.50 25.32 -18.03
CA LYS A 121 -11.52 26.01 -16.72
C LYS A 121 -12.64 25.53 -15.80
N ASP A 122 -13.66 24.90 -16.36
CA ASP A 122 -14.89 24.60 -15.63
C ASP A 122 -15.35 23.17 -15.92
N ALA A 123 -15.42 22.35 -14.86
CA ALA A 123 -15.89 20.98 -14.94
C ALA A 123 -17.36 20.90 -15.40
N ASP A 124 -18.20 21.86 -15.00
CA ASP A 124 -19.60 21.92 -15.43
C ASP A 124 -19.68 22.16 -16.94
N ALA A 125 -18.82 23.02 -17.49
CA ALA A 125 -18.73 23.25 -18.94
C ALA A 125 -18.23 22.02 -19.71
N VAL A 126 -17.29 21.24 -19.15
CA VAL A 126 -16.87 19.95 -19.75
C VAL A 126 -18.04 18.98 -19.82
N MET A 127 -18.77 18.82 -18.71
CA MET A 127 -19.89 17.88 -18.61
C MET A 127 -21.03 18.29 -19.54
N GLU A 128 -21.44 19.57 -19.54
CA GLU A 128 -22.47 20.10 -20.43
C GLU A 128 -22.11 19.92 -21.91
N PHE A 129 -20.85 20.22 -22.29
CA PHE A 129 -20.38 20.03 -23.67
C PHE A 129 -20.43 18.55 -24.07
N VAL A 130 -19.90 17.64 -23.24
CA VAL A 130 -19.88 16.21 -23.52
C VAL A 130 -21.30 15.62 -23.56
N ASP A 131 -22.20 16.06 -22.68
CA ASP A 131 -23.59 15.59 -22.64
C ASP A 131 -24.43 16.08 -23.80
N SER A 132 -24.08 17.22 -24.40
CA SER A 132 -24.73 17.72 -25.61
C SER A 132 -24.54 16.84 -26.86
N ILE A 133 -23.54 15.95 -26.85
CA ILE A 133 -23.21 15.06 -27.97
C ILE A 133 -24.07 13.79 -27.86
N GLU A 134 -25.20 13.79 -28.56
CA GLU A 134 -26.20 12.71 -28.46
C GLU A 134 -25.69 11.35 -28.98
N ASN A 135 -24.86 11.34 -30.02
CA ASN A 135 -24.35 10.10 -30.60
C ASN A 135 -23.21 9.54 -29.75
N LYS A 136 -23.36 8.29 -29.28
CA LYS A 136 -22.43 7.62 -28.36
C LYS A 136 -21.02 7.41 -28.93
N GLU A 137 -20.90 7.07 -30.22
CA GLU A 137 -19.59 6.88 -30.87
C GLU A 137 -18.90 8.22 -31.13
N GLN A 138 -19.67 9.23 -31.54
CA GLN A 138 -19.20 10.61 -31.71
C GLN A 138 -18.72 11.19 -30.37
N LYS A 139 -19.50 11.01 -29.30
CA LYS A 139 -19.17 11.44 -27.93
C LYS A 139 -17.85 10.82 -27.48
N ARG A 140 -17.71 9.50 -27.61
CA ARG A 140 -16.49 8.76 -27.29
C ARG A 140 -15.29 9.25 -28.10
N GLY A 141 -15.48 9.51 -29.40
CA GLY A 141 -14.45 10.05 -30.28
C GLY A 141 -13.98 11.44 -29.86
N VAL A 142 -14.90 12.34 -29.54
CA VAL A 142 -14.61 13.71 -29.11
C VAL A 142 -13.88 13.74 -27.76
N ILE A 143 -14.34 12.97 -26.78
CA ILE A 143 -13.70 12.87 -25.45
C ILE A 143 -12.25 12.38 -25.60
N ARG A 144 -12.04 11.30 -26.35
CA ARG A 144 -10.70 10.72 -26.53
C ARG A 144 -9.73 11.69 -27.19
N ARG A 145 -10.19 12.44 -28.20
CA ARG A 145 -9.38 13.44 -28.91
C ARG A 145 -8.97 14.59 -28.01
N LEU A 146 -9.91 15.12 -27.23
CA LEU A 146 -9.66 16.21 -26.30
C LEU A 146 -8.68 15.75 -25.20
N LEU A 147 -8.84 14.52 -24.70
CA LEU A 147 -7.92 13.90 -23.74
C LEU A 147 -6.50 13.75 -24.30
N ASP A 148 -6.36 13.24 -25.52
CA ASP A 148 -5.06 13.09 -26.18
C ASP A 148 -4.39 14.46 -26.41
N ALA A 149 -5.15 15.47 -26.82
CA ALA A 149 -4.65 16.84 -26.98
C ALA A 149 -4.14 17.44 -25.67
N ILE A 150 -4.90 17.29 -24.58
CA ILE A 150 -4.51 17.77 -23.25
C ILE A 150 -3.26 17.05 -22.76
N LYS A 151 -3.19 15.73 -22.93
CA LYS A 151 -2.04 14.92 -22.54
C LYS A 151 -0.78 15.33 -23.28
N GLU A 152 -0.85 15.57 -24.58
CA GLU A 152 0.28 16.04 -25.38
C GLU A 152 0.72 17.45 -24.99
N LEU A 153 -0.24 18.37 -24.75
CA LEU A 153 0.10 19.70 -24.25
C LEU A 153 0.85 19.60 -22.91
N ILE A 154 0.31 18.87 -21.93
CA ILE A 154 0.96 18.64 -20.63
C ILE A 154 2.36 18.07 -20.82
N ASN A 155 2.54 17.09 -21.71
CA ASN A 155 3.84 16.50 -21.98
C ASN A 155 4.86 17.50 -22.54
N LYS A 156 4.43 18.41 -23.43
CA LYS A 156 5.29 19.46 -24.00
C LYS A 156 5.72 20.49 -22.97
N ILE A 157 4.82 20.88 -22.06
CA ILE A 157 5.08 22.00 -21.15
C ILE A 157 5.59 21.57 -19.76
N LYS A 158 5.32 20.35 -19.27
CA LYS A 158 5.67 19.89 -17.89
C LYS A 158 7.15 19.95 -17.53
N ALA A 159 8.04 19.91 -18.52
CA ALA A 159 9.49 19.96 -18.27
C ALA A 159 9.99 21.38 -17.93
N LYS A 160 9.27 22.41 -18.39
CA LYS A 160 9.63 23.82 -18.23
C LYS A 160 8.61 24.61 -17.41
N PHE A 161 7.37 24.14 -17.34
CA PHE A 161 6.25 24.78 -16.66
C PHE A 161 5.81 23.95 -15.44
N SER A 162 5.85 24.57 -14.26
CA SER A 162 5.64 23.88 -12.97
C SER A 162 4.25 23.25 -12.86
N SER A 163 4.20 21.99 -12.39
CA SER A 163 2.95 21.30 -12.05
C SER A 163 2.19 21.91 -10.86
N LYS A 164 2.83 22.82 -10.12
CA LYS A 164 2.21 23.57 -9.02
C LYS A 164 1.47 24.84 -9.48
N HIS A 165 1.58 25.22 -10.76
CA HIS A 165 0.86 26.36 -11.30
C HIS A 165 -0.64 26.04 -11.39
N SER A 166 -1.52 26.92 -10.91
CA SER A 166 -2.98 26.68 -10.83
C SER A 166 -3.58 26.21 -12.16
N GLN A 167 -3.24 26.88 -13.26
CA GLN A 167 -3.69 26.54 -14.61
C GLN A 167 -3.20 25.16 -15.09
N MET A 168 -2.03 24.69 -14.65
CA MET A 168 -1.58 23.33 -14.92
C MET A 168 -2.39 22.30 -14.12
N GLN A 169 -2.78 22.65 -12.89
CA GLN A 169 -3.67 21.80 -12.10
C GLN A 169 -5.07 21.74 -12.71
N ASP A 170 -5.59 22.86 -13.21
CA ASP A 170 -6.90 22.91 -13.88
C ASP A 170 -6.89 22.08 -15.17
N LEU A 171 -5.83 22.20 -15.97
CA LEU A 171 -5.63 21.36 -17.15
C LEU A 171 -5.55 19.86 -16.81
N GLN A 172 -4.88 19.49 -15.70
CA GLN A 172 -4.82 18.11 -15.23
C GLN A 172 -6.17 17.61 -14.69
N LYS A 173 -6.94 18.45 -13.99
CA LYS A 173 -8.30 18.11 -13.55
C LYS A 173 -9.22 17.83 -14.73
N THR A 174 -9.15 18.64 -15.79
CA THR A 174 -9.94 18.42 -17.01
C THR A 174 -9.51 17.13 -17.72
N HIS A 175 -8.21 16.82 -17.77
CA HIS A 175 -7.71 15.53 -18.26
C HIS A 175 -8.34 14.35 -17.50
N ASP A 176 -8.27 14.38 -16.17
CA ASP A 176 -8.73 13.28 -15.32
C ASP A 176 -10.25 13.10 -15.40
N LEU A 177 -11.01 14.20 -15.49
CA LEU A 177 -12.46 14.18 -15.71
C LEU A 177 -12.82 13.51 -17.04
N LEU A 178 -12.19 13.94 -18.15
CA LEU A 178 -12.42 13.34 -19.47
C LEU A 178 -12.02 11.87 -19.52
N GLU A 179 -10.98 11.47 -18.77
CA GLU A 179 -10.54 10.07 -18.70
C GLU A 179 -11.58 9.19 -18.00
N ASN A 180 -12.20 9.69 -16.94
CA ASN A 180 -13.27 8.99 -16.23
C ASN A 180 -14.53 8.87 -17.11
N MET A 181 -14.94 9.98 -17.75
CA MET A 181 -16.08 9.98 -18.68
C MET A 181 -15.89 9.02 -19.86
N LEU A 182 -14.64 8.79 -20.33
CA LEU A 182 -14.35 7.86 -21.42
C LEU A 182 -14.48 6.39 -20.99
N LYS A 183 -14.23 6.09 -19.71
CA LYS A 183 -14.27 4.72 -19.14
C LYS A 183 -15.71 4.24 -18.89
N GLU A 184 -16.63 5.15 -18.56
CA GLU A 184 -18.05 4.88 -18.28
C GLU A 184 -18.87 4.49 -19.53
N VAL A 185 -18.42 4.81 -20.75
CA VAL A 185 -19.15 4.49 -22.00
C VAL A 185 -19.26 2.98 -22.27
N ALA A 186 -18.57 2.12 -21.52
CA ALA A 186 -18.30 0.73 -21.88
C ALA A 186 -19.20 -0.37 -21.26
N GLU A 187 -19.69 -0.34 -20.00
CA GLU A 187 -20.22 -1.58 -19.37
C GLU A 187 -21.40 -1.39 -18.36
N ASN A 188 -22.45 -2.23 -18.48
CA ASN A 188 -23.65 -2.39 -17.63
C ASN A 188 -23.80 -3.91 -17.33
N THR A 189 -24.14 -4.47 -16.15
CA THR A 189 -25.43 -4.51 -15.41
C THR A 189 -25.33 -5.34 -14.10
N GLU A 190 -26.13 -5.07 -13.04
CA GLU A 190 -27.09 -6.00 -12.34
C GLU A 190 -27.54 -5.62 -10.88
N SER A 191 -28.69 -6.15 -10.44
CA SER A 191 -29.61 -5.69 -9.38
C SER A 191 -29.96 -6.73 -8.28
N ASP A 192 -30.39 -6.35 -7.06
CA ASP A 192 -31.39 -7.11 -6.23
C ASP A 192 -31.98 -6.32 -5.00
N THR A 193 -32.98 -6.90 -4.30
CA THR A 193 -34.24 -6.35 -3.72
C THR A 193 -34.40 -6.27 -2.16
N GLY A 194 -35.59 -5.90 -1.61
CA GLY A 194 -35.87 -5.09 -0.37
C GLY A 194 -36.25 -5.69 1.02
N SER A 195 -36.22 -4.78 2.05
CA SER A 195 -36.84 -4.68 3.42
C SER A 195 -36.44 -5.60 4.60
N GLU A 196 -36.39 -5.25 5.91
CA GLU A 196 -36.23 -4.01 6.72
C GLU A 196 -35.76 -4.35 8.17
N THR A 197 -34.63 -3.76 8.59
CA THR A 197 -34.05 -3.49 9.94
C THR A 197 -32.54 -3.26 9.74
N ARG A 198 -32.13 -2.01 9.48
CA ARG A 198 -30.82 -1.62 8.92
C ARG A 198 -29.82 -1.25 10.06
N TYR A 199 -28.49 -1.38 9.90
CA TYR A 199 -27.49 -1.03 10.94
C TYR A 199 -26.17 -0.57 10.34
N SER A 200 -25.53 0.46 10.90
CA SER A 200 -24.22 0.99 10.52
C SER A 200 -23.11 0.60 11.51
N PHE A 201 -21.84 0.61 11.10
CA PHE A 201 -20.71 0.37 12.00
C PHE A 201 -20.04 1.67 12.43
N GLY A 202 -20.08 1.95 13.74
CA GLY A 202 -19.39 3.06 14.39
C GLY A 202 -18.11 2.64 15.09
N GLY A 203 -17.26 3.62 15.40
CA GLY A 203 -15.93 3.43 15.99
C GLY A 203 -15.68 4.24 17.24
N THR A 204 -14.41 4.30 17.63
CA THR A 204 -14.00 4.94 18.89
C THR A 204 -14.16 6.46 18.90
N LYS A 205 -14.31 7.11 17.75
CA LYS A 205 -14.55 8.56 17.66
C LYS A 205 -16.03 8.94 17.74
N ALA A 206 -16.95 7.96 17.71
CA ALA A 206 -18.37 8.24 17.92
C ALA A 206 -18.63 8.83 19.31
N GLU A 207 -19.47 9.86 19.41
CA GLU A 207 -19.82 10.48 20.70
C GLU A 207 -20.58 9.51 21.63
N THR A 208 -21.28 8.53 21.05
CA THR A 208 -22.03 7.51 21.78
C THR A 208 -21.22 6.24 22.06
N ALA A 209 -19.92 6.21 21.72
CA ALA A 209 -19.07 5.04 21.94
C ALA A 209 -19.04 4.66 23.43
N ASN A 210 -19.47 3.44 23.76
CA ASN A 210 -19.43 2.95 25.14
C ASN A 210 -17.99 2.55 25.51
N ILE A 211 -17.21 3.53 25.96
CA ILE A 211 -15.78 3.37 26.30
C ILE A 211 -15.57 2.34 27.42
N THR A 212 -16.52 2.21 28.36
CA THR A 212 -16.43 1.19 29.42
C THR A 212 -16.50 -0.22 28.84
N GLN A 213 -17.44 -0.48 27.92
CA GLN A 213 -17.53 -1.77 27.26
C GLN A 213 -16.37 -2.01 26.28
N LEU A 214 -15.83 -0.96 25.66
CA LEU A 214 -14.63 -1.07 24.83
C LEU A 214 -13.41 -1.48 25.66
N SER A 215 -13.21 -0.86 26.84
CA SER A 215 -12.13 -1.24 27.75
C SER A 215 -12.28 -2.68 28.22
N ARG A 216 -13.50 -3.10 28.56
CA ARG A 216 -13.81 -4.51 28.88
C ARG A 216 -13.52 -5.45 27.70
N ALA A 217 -13.84 -5.05 26.47
CA ALA A 217 -13.56 -5.83 25.28
C ALA A 217 -12.05 -6.02 25.04
N LYS A 218 -11.27 -4.95 25.23
CA LYS A 218 -9.79 -4.99 25.16
C LYS A 218 -9.18 -5.86 26.25
N GLU A 219 -9.70 -5.81 27.46
CA GLU A 219 -9.24 -6.64 28.58
C GLU A 219 -9.55 -8.13 28.32
N MET A 220 -10.75 -8.43 27.83
CA MET A 220 -11.13 -9.80 27.46
C MET A 220 -10.27 -10.34 26.30
N GLU A 221 -9.95 -9.50 25.30
CA GLU A 221 -9.02 -9.83 24.21
C GLU A 221 -7.60 -10.10 24.74
N LEU A 222 -7.10 -9.26 25.65
CA LEU A 222 -5.79 -9.43 26.31
C LEU A 222 -5.72 -10.75 27.11
N ASN A 223 -6.83 -11.13 27.74
CA ASN A 223 -6.97 -12.39 28.47
C ASN A 223 -7.18 -13.62 27.56
N GLY A 224 -7.11 -13.45 26.23
CA GLY A 224 -7.21 -14.53 25.26
C GLY A 224 -8.63 -14.99 24.96
N GLU A 225 -9.68 -14.26 25.37
CA GLU A 225 -11.05 -14.55 24.92
C GLU A 225 -11.17 -14.31 23.41
N LYS A 226 -11.92 -15.18 22.72
CA LYS A 226 -12.12 -15.07 21.27
C LYS A 226 -13.18 -14.02 20.95
N ALA A 227 -13.10 -13.43 19.75
CA ALA A 227 -14.01 -12.37 19.30
C ALA A 227 -15.49 -12.79 19.33
N GLU A 228 -15.78 -14.07 19.08
CA GLU A 228 -17.13 -14.65 19.16
C GLU A 228 -17.70 -14.63 20.58
N THR A 229 -16.84 -14.55 21.59
CA THR A 229 -17.23 -14.43 23.01
C THR A 229 -17.23 -12.98 23.49
N ILE A 230 -16.32 -12.16 22.99
CA ILE A 230 -16.19 -10.73 23.34
C ILE A 230 -17.40 -9.93 22.86
N ARG A 231 -17.80 -10.11 21.60
CA ARG A 231 -18.84 -9.30 20.95
C ARG A 231 -20.22 -9.42 21.63
N PRO A 232 -20.74 -10.62 21.97
CA PRO A 232 -22.03 -10.73 22.67
C PRO A 232 -22.04 -10.08 24.05
N LYS A 233 -20.89 -10.06 24.75
CA LYS A 233 -20.77 -9.53 26.12
C LYS A 233 -20.56 -8.02 26.16
N THR A 234 -19.93 -7.44 25.14
CA THR A 234 -19.47 -6.03 25.14
C THR A 234 -20.10 -5.18 24.05
N GLY A 235 -20.61 -5.78 22.97
CA GLY A 235 -21.05 -5.08 21.77
C GLY A 235 -19.91 -4.59 20.87
N TRP A 236 -18.65 -4.88 21.21
CA TRP A 236 -17.47 -4.48 20.47
C TRP A 236 -16.76 -5.68 19.83
N SER A 237 -16.20 -5.46 18.65
CA SER A 237 -15.33 -6.41 17.97
C SER A 237 -14.34 -5.71 17.04
N ARG A 238 -13.25 -6.38 16.69
CA ARG A 238 -12.33 -5.92 15.65
C ARG A 238 -12.95 -6.16 14.26
N GLY A 239 -12.86 -5.16 13.38
CA GLY A 239 -13.07 -5.35 11.94
C GLY A 239 -11.85 -6.00 11.27
N LEU A 240 -11.96 -6.33 9.98
CA LEU A 240 -10.85 -6.86 9.16
C LEU A 240 -9.62 -5.93 9.15
N ASP A 241 -9.84 -4.63 9.34
CA ASP A 241 -8.81 -3.59 9.49
C ASP A 241 -8.18 -3.54 10.89
N ASN A 242 -8.47 -4.53 11.74
CA ASN A 242 -8.08 -4.57 13.14
C ASN A 242 -8.49 -3.32 13.92
N LYS A 243 -9.56 -2.59 13.54
CA LYS A 243 -10.09 -1.47 14.34
C LYS A 243 -11.30 -1.89 15.14
N TRP A 244 -11.47 -1.32 16.33
CA TRP A 244 -12.62 -1.61 17.20
C TRP A 244 -13.87 -0.94 16.65
N LYS A 245 -14.93 -1.73 16.49
CA LYS A 245 -16.21 -1.30 15.91
C LYS A 245 -17.38 -1.76 16.77
N PHE A 246 -18.44 -0.97 16.79
CA PHE A 246 -19.73 -1.31 17.39
C PHE A 246 -20.86 -0.97 16.40
N GLU A 247 -22.06 -1.49 16.63
CA GLU A 247 -23.20 -1.29 15.73
C GLU A 247 -24.10 -0.14 16.18
N ILE A 248 -24.50 0.71 15.24
CA ILE A 248 -25.52 1.73 15.36
C ILE A 248 -26.82 1.18 14.74
N ASP A 249 -27.94 1.46 15.39
CA ASP A 249 -29.26 0.97 14.98
C ASP A 249 -29.93 1.87 13.95
N ASP A 250 -29.95 1.43 12.69
CA ASP A 250 -30.56 2.15 11.56
C ASP A 250 -31.99 1.66 11.27
N SER A 251 -32.59 0.84 12.12
CA SER A 251 -33.99 0.40 11.97
C SER A 251 -34.97 1.58 11.97
N LYS A 252 -34.59 2.70 12.58
CA LYS A 252 -35.37 3.94 12.62
C LYS A 252 -35.08 4.88 11.45
N ALA A 253 -34.15 4.53 10.55
CA ALA A 253 -33.77 5.36 9.43
C ALA A 253 -34.91 5.52 8.41
N LYS A 254 -35.23 6.76 8.03
CA LYS A 254 -36.24 7.05 6.98
C LYS A 254 -35.70 8.04 5.95
N TYR A 255 -36.01 7.80 4.68
CA TYR A 255 -35.70 8.71 3.58
C TYR A 255 -36.84 9.72 3.38
N LYS A 256 -36.50 11.00 3.25
CA LYS A 256 -37.43 12.12 3.04
C LYS A 256 -37.32 12.61 1.59
N GLU A 257 -38.03 11.92 0.71
CA GLU A 257 -37.96 12.14 -0.75
C GLU A 257 -38.40 13.55 -1.17
N GLU A 258 -39.31 14.17 -0.42
CA GLU A 258 -39.81 15.52 -0.71
C GLU A 258 -38.78 16.65 -0.52
N LYS A 259 -37.60 16.33 0.03
CA LYS A 259 -36.55 17.31 0.37
C LYS A 259 -35.40 17.37 -0.63
N ILE A 260 -35.29 16.40 -1.53
CA ILE A 260 -34.25 16.37 -2.56
C ILE A 260 -34.82 16.77 -3.92
N ARG A 261 -34.01 17.44 -4.75
CA ARG A 261 -34.38 17.83 -6.12
C ARG A 261 -33.20 17.56 -7.04
N LEU A 262 -33.50 17.06 -8.25
CA LEU A 262 -32.50 16.77 -9.27
C LEU A 262 -31.53 17.94 -9.46
N GLY A 263 -30.23 17.67 -9.40
CA GLY A 263 -29.18 18.67 -9.61
C GLY A 263 -28.91 19.61 -8.43
N LYS A 264 -29.71 19.58 -7.35
CA LYS A 264 -29.51 20.45 -6.17
C LYS A 264 -29.01 19.67 -4.96
N ALA A 265 -27.88 20.11 -4.40
CA ALA A 265 -27.33 19.54 -3.17
C ALA A 265 -28.09 20.03 -1.92
N VAL A 266 -28.41 19.10 -1.01
CA VAL A 266 -29.04 19.35 0.31
C VAL A 266 -28.23 18.68 1.42
N ASN A 267 -28.45 19.03 2.68
CA ASN A 267 -27.73 18.37 3.78
C ASN A 267 -28.35 17.00 4.11
N LEU A 268 -27.53 16.05 4.57
CA LEU A 268 -27.94 14.69 4.86
C LEU A 268 -29.08 14.62 5.88
N ASN A 269 -29.11 15.48 6.90
CA ASN A 269 -30.18 15.51 7.90
C ASN A 269 -31.55 15.96 7.35
N GLU A 270 -31.55 16.61 6.18
CA GLU A 270 -32.79 17.03 5.52
C GLU A 270 -33.44 15.86 4.76
N VAL A 271 -32.63 14.90 4.30
CA VAL A 271 -33.07 13.76 3.47
C VAL A 271 -33.05 12.42 4.21
N LEU A 272 -32.29 12.29 5.30
CA LEU A 272 -32.21 11.11 6.16
C LEU A 272 -32.67 11.47 7.58
N GLU A 273 -33.74 10.84 8.05
CA GLU A 273 -34.13 10.86 9.46
C GLU A 273 -33.49 9.69 10.19
N HIS A 274 -32.49 9.96 11.04
CA HIS A 274 -31.79 8.93 11.78
C HIS A 274 -31.18 9.46 13.07
N GLU A 275 -31.97 9.47 14.15
CA GLU A 275 -31.57 10.10 15.41
C GLU A 275 -30.32 9.47 16.03
N ASP A 276 -30.24 8.14 16.08
CA ASP A 276 -29.14 7.42 16.73
C ASP A 276 -27.79 7.59 15.99
N LEU A 277 -27.79 7.62 14.66
CA LEU A 277 -26.63 7.96 13.82
C LEU A 277 -26.14 9.38 14.11
N PHE A 278 -27.04 10.36 14.11
CA PHE A 278 -26.65 11.75 14.32
C PHE A 278 -26.33 12.10 15.77
N LYS A 279 -26.68 11.25 16.73
CA LYS A 279 -26.14 11.29 18.09
C LYS A 279 -24.72 10.74 18.13
N ALA A 280 -24.43 9.67 17.39
CA ALA A 280 -23.10 9.08 17.31
C ALA A 280 -22.12 9.99 16.54
N TYR A 281 -22.57 10.60 15.45
CA TYR A 281 -21.80 11.46 14.56
C TYR A 281 -22.60 12.73 14.20
N PRO A 282 -22.57 13.78 15.03
CA PRO A 282 -23.33 15.00 14.77
C PRO A 282 -22.91 15.75 13.50
N ASP A 283 -21.66 15.61 13.07
CA ASP A 283 -21.09 16.27 11.90
C ASP A 283 -21.63 15.70 10.58
N LEU A 284 -22.06 14.42 10.56
CA LEU A 284 -22.71 13.80 9.40
C LEU A 284 -23.95 14.57 8.93
N LYS A 285 -24.60 15.35 9.82
CA LYS A 285 -25.73 16.21 9.44
C LYS A 285 -25.39 17.14 8.28
N LYS A 286 -24.12 17.55 8.13
CA LYS A 286 -23.66 18.55 7.14
C LYS A 286 -23.23 17.95 5.81
N VAL A 287 -23.07 16.63 5.73
CA VAL A 287 -22.71 15.91 4.49
C VAL A 287 -23.73 16.26 3.42
N LYS A 288 -23.27 16.57 2.22
CA LYS A 288 -24.17 16.93 1.11
C LYS A 288 -24.77 15.68 0.48
N VAL A 289 -26.00 15.79 -0.03
CA VAL A 289 -26.67 14.75 -0.82
C VAL A 289 -27.23 15.39 -2.07
N LYS A 290 -26.93 14.82 -3.24
CA LYS A 290 -27.37 15.32 -4.55
C LYS A 290 -27.90 14.16 -5.40
N GLU A 291 -29.10 14.33 -5.95
CA GLU A 291 -29.62 13.42 -6.97
C GLU A 291 -29.09 13.82 -8.35
N ILE A 292 -28.65 12.83 -9.12
CA ILE A 292 -28.10 13.01 -10.47
C ILE A 292 -28.80 12.05 -11.43
N ALA A 293 -29.18 12.56 -12.60
CA ALA A 293 -29.71 11.76 -13.70
C ALA A 293 -28.57 10.96 -14.34
N ASN A 294 -28.82 9.71 -14.71
CA ASN A 294 -27.82 8.82 -15.35
C ASN A 294 -26.60 8.48 -14.49
N LEU A 295 -26.75 8.42 -13.15
CA LEU A 295 -25.73 7.80 -12.30
C LEU A 295 -25.79 6.27 -12.47
N ASP A 296 -24.73 5.69 -13.04
CA ASP A 296 -24.62 4.25 -13.30
C ASP A 296 -24.57 3.40 -12.02
N ALA A 297 -24.11 3.98 -10.90
CA ALA A 297 -24.21 3.40 -9.58
C ALA A 297 -25.51 3.82 -8.87
N ARG A 298 -26.02 2.99 -7.94
CA ARG A 298 -27.19 3.37 -7.13
C ARG A 298 -26.93 4.58 -6.22
N GLY A 299 -25.68 4.73 -5.77
CA GLY A 299 -25.16 5.87 -5.02
C GLY A 299 -23.63 5.82 -4.93
N VAL A 300 -23.01 6.96 -4.59
CA VAL A 300 -21.56 7.11 -4.37
C VAL A 300 -21.30 8.20 -3.33
N TYR A 301 -20.51 7.91 -2.31
CA TYR A 301 -19.91 8.92 -1.42
C TYR A 301 -18.57 9.39 -1.96
N SER A 302 -18.40 10.71 -2.10
CA SER A 302 -17.14 11.35 -2.45
C SER A 302 -16.51 12.01 -1.22
N PRO A 303 -15.39 11.47 -0.70
CA PRO A 303 -14.69 12.05 0.45
C PRO A 303 -14.15 13.46 0.19
N ASN A 304 -13.76 13.76 -1.06
CA ASN A 304 -13.16 15.05 -1.43
C ASN A 304 -14.17 16.21 -1.38
N PHE A 305 -15.45 15.92 -1.60
CA PHE A 305 -16.53 16.91 -1.59
C PHE A 305 -17.45 16.77 -0.36
N ASP A 306 -17.21 15.78 0.51
CA ASP A 306 -18.09 15.36 1.61
C ASP A 306 -19.57 15.31 1.13
N CYS A 307 -19.77 14.65 -0.01
CA CYS A 307 -21.02 14.64 -0.76
C CYS A 307 -21.39 13.23 -1.21
N ILE A 308 -22.66 12.88 -1.02
CA ILE A 308 -23.28 11.64 -1.46
C ILE A 308 -24.10 11.93 -2.73
N PHE A 309 -23.82 11.17 -3.78
CA PHE A 309 -24.60 11.17 -5.01
C PHE A 309 -25.54 9.98 -5.01
N ILE A 310 -26.81 10.20 -5.36
CA ILE A 310 -27.84 9.15 -5.45
C ILE A 310 -28.42 9.17 -6.86
N SER A 311 -28.66 8.00 -7.44
CA SER A 311 -29.29 7.89 -8.74
C SER A 311 -30.77 8.28 -8.66
N GLU A 312 -31.20 9.16 -9.56
CA GLU A 312 -32.57 9.70 -9.58
C GLU A 312 -33.64 8.59 -9.71
N ASN A 313 -33.37 7.59 -10.56
CA ASN A 313 -34.35 6.62 -11.04
C ASN A 313 -34.60 5.42 -10.11
N LEU A 314 -34.22 5.52 -8.83
CA LEU A 314 -34.38 4.43 -7.86
C LEU A 314 -35.68 4.53 -7.05
N PRO A 315 -36.33 3.39 -6.71
CA PRO A 315 -37.40 3.37 -5.72
C PRO A 315 -36.94 3.94 -4.37
N THR A 316 -37.83 4.61 -3.63
CA THR A 316 -37.55 5.23 -2.31
C THR A 316 -36.81 4.29 -1.34
N GLN A 317 -37.19 3.01 -1.33
CA GLN A 317 -36.56 2.01 -0.48
C GLN A 317 -35.11 1.69 -0.89
N GLU A 318 -34.81 1.68 -2.18
CA GLU A 318 -33.47 1.49 -2.73
C GLU A 318 -32.62 2.74 -2.53
N LYS A 319 -33.21 3.95 -2.67
CA LYS A 319 -32.55 5.21 -2.32
C LYS A 319 -32.09 5.22 -0.87
N LEU A 320 -32.95 4.80 0.06
CA LEU A 320 -32.58 4.71 1.48
C LEU A 320 -31.44 3.71 1.73
N LYS A 321 -31.45 2.55 1.07
CA LYS A 321 -30.37 1.55 1.19
C LYS A 321 -29.04 2.09 0.67
N SER A 322 -29.06 2.70 -0.51
CA SER A 322 -27.88 3.33 -1.10
C SER A 322 -27.36 4.46 -0.22
N LEU A 323 -28.26 5.31 0.29
CA LEU A 323 -27.87 6.40 1.18
C LEU A 323 -27.19 5.89 2.46
N ILE A 324 -27.71 4.83 3.08
CA ILE A 324 -27.08 4.22 4.27
C ILE A 324 -25.72 3.59 3.94
N HIS A 325 -25.58 2.95 2.78
CA HIS A 325 -24.30 2.41 2.30
C HIS A 325 -23.26 3.52 2.12
N GLU A 326 -23.64 4.62 1.47
CA GLU A 326 -22.76 5.77 1.29
C GLU A 326 -22.44 6.48 2.61
N VAL A 327 -23.38 6.50 3.57
CA VAL A 327 -23.12 6.96 4.94
C VAL A 327 -22.10 6.09 5.66
N GLN A 328 -22.08 4.77 5.43
CA GLN A 328 -21.03 3.91 6.00
C GLN A 328 -19.65 4.32 5.49
N HIS A 329 -19.49 4.65 4.21
CA HIS A 329 -18.24 5.20 3.69
C HIS A 329 -17.86 6.54 4.33
N ALA A 330 -18.85 7.39 4.59
CA ALA A 330 -18.64 8.64 5.32
C ALA A 330 -18.14 8.41 6.76
N ILE A 331 -18.67 7.39 7.47
CA ILE A 331 -18.20 6.99 8.80
C ILE A 331 -16.78 6.41 8.73
N GLN A 332 -16.49 5.56 7.73
CA GLN A 332 -15.17 4.96 7.53
C GLN A 332 -14.08 6.03 7.42
N VAL A 333 -14.31 7.08 6.62
CA VAL A 333 -13.37 8.19 6.49
C VAL A 333 -13.13 8.92 7.83
N ARG A 334 -14.20 9.15 8.60
CA ARG A 334 -14.12 9.87 9.90
C ARG A 334 -13.38 9.07 10.96
N GLU A 335 -13.67 7.78 11.06
CA GLU A 335 -13.01 6.84 11.99
C GLU A 335 -11.61 6.42 11.51
N GLY A 336 -11.30 6.67 10.23
CA GLY A 336 -10.13 6.17 9.54
C GLY A 336 -10.17 4.66 9.32
N PHE A 337 -11.35 4.03 9.29
CA PHE A 337 -11.50 2.61 8.94
C PHE A 337 -11.00 2.33 7.52
N ALA A 338 -10.87 1.05 7.19
CA ALA A 338 -10.66 0.67 5.79
C ALA A 338 -11.79 1.25 4.92
N VAL A 339 -11.41 2.02 3.90
CA VAL A 339 -12.36 2.64 2.97
C VAL A 339 -12.69 1.69 1.83
N GLY A 340 -13.88 1.87 1.24
CA GLY A 340 -14.32 1.15 0.05
C GLY A 340 -13.52 1.52 -1.21
N GLU A 341 -13.78 0.81 -2.31
CA GLU A 341 -13.07 0.96 -3.58
C GLU A 341 -14.01 1.49 -4.67
N SER A 342 -13.45 2.12 -5.72
CA SER A 342 -14.25 2.69 -6.81
C SER A 342 -15.20 1.63 -7.40
N PRO A 343 -16.44 2.01 -7.81
CA PRO A 343 -17.41 1.09 -8.42
C PRO A 343 -16.86 0.16 -9.51
N ASP A 344 -15.81 0.59 -10.20
CA ASP A 344 -15.23 -0.04 -11.39
C ASP A 344 -14.00 -0.94 -11.13
N ASN A 345 -13.63 -1.21 -9.88
CA ASN A 345 -12.53 -2.13 -9.59
C ASN A 345 -13.02 -3.59 -9.55
N GLU A 346 -12.37 -4.50 -10.29
CA GLU A 346 -12.65 -5.95 -10.28
C GLU A 346 -12.64 -6.55 -8.85
N ASN A 347 -11.87 -5.95 -7.94
CA ASN A 347 -11.75 -6.38 -6.53
C ASN A 347 -12.64 -5.57 -5.56
N ARG A 348 -13.57 -4.74 -6.04
CA ARG A 348 -14.45 -3.91 -5.18
C ARG A 348 -15.14 -4.74 -4.09
N LYS A 349 -15.76 -5.86 -4.48
CA LYS A 349 -16.45 -6.81 -3.57
C LYS A 349 -15.53 -7.49 -2.55
N GLN A 350 -14.22 -7.35 -2.73
CA GLN A 350 -13.16 -7.87 -1.87
C GLN A 350 -12.54 -6.78 -0.98
N SER A 351 -12.81 -5.49 -1.19
CA SER A 351 -12.23 -4.46 -0.33
C SER A 351 -12.83 -4.51 1.08
N ALA A 352 -12.02 -4.35 2.13
CA ALA A 352 -12.50 -4.42 3.51
C ALA A 352 -13.57 -3.36 3.82
N GLY A 353 -13.46 -2.18 3.20
CA GLY A 353 -14.45 -1.11 3.33
C GLY A 353 -15.76 -1.39 2.58
N GLU A 354 -15.72 -1.98 1.38
CA GLU A 354 -16.94 -2.42 0.69
C GLU A 354 -17.55 -3.67 1.33
N ILE A 355 -16.75 -4.64 1.81
CA ILE A 355 -17.25 -5.80 2.56
C ILE A 355 -17.98 -5.34 3.83
N GLU A 356 -17.47 -4.32 4.50
CA GLU A 356 -18.14 -3.71 5.65
C GLU A 356 -19.45 -3.01 5.25
N ALA A 357 -19.43 -2.18 4.20
CA ALA A 357 -20.62 -1.49 3.72
C ALA A 357 -21.67 -2.47 3.12
N ASP A 358 -21.22 -3.57 2.53
CA ASP A 358 -22.08 -4.67 2.08
C ASP A 358 -22.59 -5.54 3.24
N ASP A 359 -21.84 -5.67 4.36
CA ASP A 359 -22.37 -6.28 5.58
C ASP A 359 -23.51 -5.42 6.16
N VAL A 360 -23.39 -4.09 6.10
CA VAL A 360 -24.47 -3.14 6.45
C VAL A 360 -25.70 -3.39 5.57
N LYS A 361 -25.54 -3.71 4.28
CA LYS A 361 -26.63 -4.13 3.37
C LYS A 361 -27.18 -5.54 3.65
N ALA A 362 -26.32 -6.52 3.87
CA ALA A 362 -26.68 -7.94 3.98
C ALA A 362 -27.36 -8.27 5.31
N ARG A 363 -27.12 -7.46 6.36
CA ARG A 363 -27.65 -7.67 7.72
C ARG A 363 -28.92 -6.89 8.00
N GLN A 364 -29.46 -6.22 6.97
CA GLN A 364 -30.66 -5.40 7.06
C GLN A 364 -31.94 -6.19 7.36
N SER A 365 -31.91 -7.51 7.41
CA SER A 365 -33.08 -8.35 7.69
C SER A 365 -33.03 -9.07 9.05
N MET A 366 -31.97 -8.86 9.83
CA MET A 366 -31.71 -9.64 11.05
C MET A 366 -32.04 -8.89 12.34
N SER A 367 -32.66 -9.57 13.31
CA SER A 367 -32.93 -8.99 14.64
C SER A 367 -31.63 -8.73 15.42
N LYS A 368 -31.70 -7.87 16.45
CA LYS A 368 -30.55 -7.60 17.34
C LYS A 368 -29.96 -8.88 17.95
N ALA A 369 -30.81 -9.80 18.40
CA ALA A 369 -30.39 -11.07 18.98
C ALA A 369 -29.73 -12.01 17.95
N GLU A 370 -30.29 -12.11 16.75
CA GLU A 370 -29.72 -12.92 15.67
C GLU A 370 -28.36 -12.38 15.21
N ARG A 371 -28.18 -11.05 15.17
CA ARG A 371 -26.90 -10.44 14.76
C ARG A 371 -25.82 -10.56 15.81
N LEU A 372 -26.15 -10.46 17.10
CA LEU A 372 -25.21 -10.75 18.20
C LEU A 372 -24.67 -12.17 18.11
N ASN A 373 -25.51 -13.12 17.67
CA ASN A 373 -25.16 -14.52 17.47
C ASN A 373 -24.62 -14.85 16.07
N THR A 374 -24.70 -13.93 15.10
CA THR A 374 -24.23 -14.13 13.71
C THR A 374 -23.10 -13.18 13.35
N PHE A 375 -21.91 -13.73 13.21
CA PHE A 375 -20.68 -12.97 13.08
C PHE A 375 -20.50 -12.33 11.67
N PRO A 376 -20.25 -11.00 11.55
CA PRO A 376 -20.01 -10.29 10.27
C PRO A 376 -18.84 -10.81 9.46
N LYS A 377 -18.98 -10.83 8.12
CA LYS A 377 -17.87 -11.18 7.23
C LYS A 377 -16.70 -10.21 7.42
N SER A 378 -17.02 -8.93 7.58
CA SER A 378 -16.12 -7.82 7.93
C SER A 378 -15.52 -7.89 9.35
N MET A 379 -15.92 -8.87 10.17
CA MET A 379 -15.42 -9.01 11.54
C MET A 379 -14.81 -10.39 11.82
N LYS A 380 -15.07 -11.43 11.01
CA LYS A 380 -14.55 -12.81 11.19
C LYS A 380 -13.04 -12.83 11.41
N PRO A 381 -12.55 -13.49 12.48
CA PRO A 381 -11.12 -13.71 12.61
C PRO A 381 -10.70 -14.71 11.53
N ASN A 382 -9.81 -14.28 10.64
CA ASN A 382 -9.13 -15.11 9.65
C ASN A 382 -10.01 -15.58 8.47
N GLN A 383 -10.33 -14.68 7.53
CA GLN A 383 -10.64 -15.14 6.15
C GLN A 383 -9.32 -15.38 5.41
N ASN A 384 -9.03 -16.64 5.13
CA ASN A 384 -8.08 -17.03 4.09
C ASN A 384 -8.66 -16.60 2.73
N ALA A 385 -7.86 -15.88 1.95
CA ALA A 385 -8.07 -15.38 0.58
C ALA A 385 -8.88 -14.05 0.44
N ASP A 386 -8.25 -13.11 -0.28
CA ASP A 386 -8.86 -12.02 -1.04
C ASP A 386 -9.62 -10.91 -0.29
N VAL A 387 -8.94 -10.16 0.59
CA VAL A 387 -9.45 -8.88 1.14
C VAL A 387 -8.48 -7.72 0.89
N VAL A 388 -8.96 -6.62 0.29
CA VAL A 388 -8.17 -5.45 -0.15
C VAL A 388 -8.35 -4.23 0.79
N PHE A 389 -7.27 -3.61 1.25
CA PHE A 389 -7.28 -2.35 2.01
C PHE A 389 -6.77 -1.18 1.12
N TRP A 390 -7.47 -0.04 1.12
CA TRP A 390 -7.12 1.16 0.32
C TRP A 390 -6.90 2.40 1.20
N GLU A 391 -6.03 3.33 0.77
CA GLU A 391 -5.73 4.61 1.44
C GLU A 391 -5.94 5.81 0.47
N ASN A 392 -6.50 6.92 0.97
CA ASN A 392 -6.70 8.15 0.20
C ASN A 392 -5.39 8.96 0.11
N GLY A 393 -4.68 8.86 -1.03
CA GLY A 393 -3.51 9.67 -1.37
C GLY A 393 -3.28 9.76 -2.88
N LYS A 394 -3.00 10.97 -3.37
CA LYS A 394 -2.90 11.39 -4.79
C LYS A 394 -1.98 10.50 -5.64
N GLY A 395 -2.39 10.27 -6.89
CA GLY A 395 -1.65 9.48 -7.87
C GLY A 395 -0.27 10.05 -8.23
N THR A 396 0.74 9.20 -8.15
CA THR A 396 1.85 9.17 -9.09
C THR A 396 1.88 7.79 -9.72
N ASN A 397 1.72 7.69 -11.03
CA ASN A 397 2.23 6.54 -11.78
C ASN A 397 3.77 6.61 -11.77
N LYS A 398 4.34 6.15 -10.65
CA LYS A 398 5.69 5.61 -10.52
C LYS A 398 5.58 4.49 -9.50
N THR A 399 5.62 3.24 -9.99
CA THR A 399 5.82 2.01 -9.21
C THR A 399 5.04 1.91 -7.90
N LYS A 400 3.91 1.18 -7.95
CA LYS A 400 3.22 0.56 -6.81
C LYS A 400 4.21 0.14 -5.71
N PHE A 401 4.11 0.71 -4.52
CA PHE A 401 4.52 0.04 -3.28
C PHE A 401 3.61 0.52 -2.13
N SER A 402 2.51 -0.20 -1.95
CA SER A 402 1.76 -0.30 -0.69
C SER A 402 2.43 -1.39 0.14
N LEU A 403 2.41 -1.29 1.48
CA LEU A 403 2.77 -2.38 2.41
C LEU A 403 1.79 -3.58 2.37
N LYS A 404 1.04 -3.75 1.28
CA LYS A 404 0.38 -4.99 0.92
C LYS A 404 1.41 -6.11 0.76
N GLY A 405 1.07 -7.29 1.27
CA GLY A 405 1.73 -8.52 0.85
C GLY A 405 1.83 -8.54 -0.67
N ASN A 406 3.04 -8.69 -1.17
CA ASN A 406 3.37 -8.66 -2.58
C ASN A 406 2.59 -9.77 -3.30
N SER A 407 1.42 -9.43 -3.85
CA SER A 407 0.62 -10.30 -4.74
C SER A 407 0.36 -9.64 -6.09
N ASP A 408 1.14 -8.62 -6.46
CA ASP A 408 1.30 -8.21 -7.86
C ASP A 408 2.35 -9.11 -8.51
N ASN A 409 1.87 -10.27 -8.93
CA ASN A 409 2.62 -11.41 -9.46
C ASN A 409 3.10 -11.20 -10.91
N GLU A 410 3.55 -9.99 -11.25
CA GLU A 410 4.24 -9.71 -12.52
C GLU A 410 5.76 -9.59 -12.35
N ASN A 411 6.28 -9.24 -11.15
CA ASN A 411 7.72 -9.02 -10.94
C ASN A 411 8.43 -10.10 -10.09
N SER A 412 7.69 -11.08 -9.53
CA SER A 412 8.22 -12.22 -8.76
C SER A 412 8.48 -13.49 -9.58
N ASN A 413 8.25 -13.44 -10.89
CA ASN A 413 8.44 -14.58 -11.77
C ASN A 413 9.94 -14.90 -11.89
N ILE A 414 10.29 -16.10 -11.42
CA ILE A 414 11.62 -16.67 -11.57
C ILE A 414 11.73 -17.24 -12.98
N GLY A 415 12.41 -16.51 -13.85
CA GLY A 415 12.73 -16.97 -15.20
C GLY A 415 14.01 -17.82 -15.22
N GLU A 416 14.28 -18.42 -16.38
CA GLU A 416 15.50 -19.19 -16.63
C GLU A 416 16.78 -18.38 -16.32
N LYS A 417 16.83 -17.11 -16.72
CA LYS A 417 17.94 -16.20 -16.41
C LYS A 417 18.18 -16.00 -14.92
N ASP A 418 17.11 -15.98 -14.12
CA ASP A 418 17.23 -15.85 -12.67
C ASP A 418 17.80 -17.14 -12.06
N VAL A 419 17.39 -18.30 -12.57
CA VAL A 419 17.96 -19.60 -12.19
C VAL A 419 19.45 -19.67 -12.52
N GLU A 420 19.84 -19.29 -13.75
CA GLU A 420 21.25 -19.23 -14.17
C GLU A 420 22.07 -18.28 -13.30
N ALA A 421 21.53 -17.10 -12.98
CA ALA A 421 22.19 -16.13 -12.11
C ALA A 421 22.46 -16.72 -10.72
N ILE A 422 21.48 -17.40 -10.12
CA ILE A 422 21.62 -18.07 -8.82
C ILE A 422 22.63 -19.23 -8.90
N GLN A 423 22.54 -20.06 -9.94
CA GLN A 423 23.46 -21.19 -10.15
C GLN A 423 24.89 -20.77 -10.49
N SER A 424 25.11 -19.51 -10.89
CA SER A 424 26.46 -18.95 -11.09
C SER A 424 27.19 -18.67 -9.77
N ILE A 425 26.48 -18.68 -8.64
CA ILE A 425 27.05 -18.46 -7.31
C ILE A 425 27.64 -19.78 -6.79
N ALA A 426 28.89 -19.75 -6.33
CA ALA A 426 29.51 -20.91 -5.68
C ALA A 426 28.66 -21.39 -4.49
N GLN A 427 28.72 -22.67 -4.15
CA GLN A 427 27.95 -23.22 -3.03
C GLN A 427 28.34 -22.54 -1.71
N LYS A 428 27.45 -21.73 -1.16
CA LYS A 428 27.66 -21.04 0.13
C LYS A 428 26.35 -20.66 0.81
N SER A 429 26.43 -20.43 2.12
CA SER A 429 25.29 -19.96 2.93
C SER A 429 24.93 -18.54 2.56
N ILE A 430 23.64 -18.18 2.66
CA ILE A 430 23.19 -16.79 2.58
C ILE A 430 23.91 -15.89 3.59
N TYR A 431 24.32 -16.39 4.75
CA TYR A 431 25.12 -15.62 5.72
C TYR A 431 26.50 -15.20 5.19
N ASP A 432 27.02 -15.91 4.18
CA ASP A 432 28.32 -15.67 3.53
C ASP A 432 28.16 -15.00 2.15
N PHE A 433 26.98 -14.46 1.82
CA PHE A 433 26.76 -13.81 0.53
C PHE A 433 27.55 -12.52 0.43
N SER A 434 28.19 -12.35 -0.73
CA SER A 434 28.69 -11.05 -1.14
C SER A 434 27.55 -10.29 -1.79
N ASP A 435 27.86 -9.06 -2.13
CA ASP A 435 26.87 -8.13 -2.64
C ASP A 435 26.52 -8.38 -4.10
N GLU A 436 27.44 -8.99 -4.83
CA GLU A 436 27.16 -9.49 -6.17
C GLU A 436 26.23 -10.71 -6.11
N ASP A 437 26.38 -11.58 -5.10
CA ASP A 437 25.49 -12.73 -4.91
C ASP A 437 24.08 -12.28 -4.52
N MET A 438 23.98 -11.24 -3.69
CA MET A 438 22.70 -10.64 -3.31
C MET A 438 21.97 -10.05 -4.53
N LYS A 439 22.68 -9.39 -5.46
CA LYS A 439 22.07 -8.90 -6.71
C LYS A 439 21.52 -10.04 -7.56
N LYS A 440 22.31 -11.10 -7.73
CA LYS A 440 21.91 -12.30 -8.48
C LYS A 440 20.73 -13.04 -7.86
N THR A 441 20.50 -12.85 -6.56
CA THR A 441 19.42 -13.50 -5.79
C THR A 441 18.29 -12.55 -5.41
N LYS A 442 18.25 -11.32 -5.95
CA LYS A 442 17.23 -10.30 -5.62
C LYS A 442 15.80 -10.85 -5.65
N LYS A 443 15.37 -11.42 -6.77
CA LYS A 443 13.98 -11.89 -6.93
C LYS A 443 13.60 -13.00 -5.97
N ILE A 444 14.48 -13.98 -5.78
CA ILE A 444 14.19 -15.12 -4.88
C ILE A 444 14.11 -14.64 -3.43
N ALA A 445 14.94 -13.66 -3.08
CA ALA A 445 14.91 -13.06 -1.79
C ALA A 445 13.60 -12.26 -1.60
N GLU A 446 13.11 -11.52 -2.62
CA GLU A 446 11.88 -10.68 -2.53
C GLU A 446 10.68 -11.55 -2.29
N ARG A 447 10.67 -12.69 -2.99
CA ARG A 447 9.72 -13.76 -2.80
C ARG A 447 9.75 -14.33 -1.38
N TYR A 448 10.91 -14.66 -0.83
CA TYR A 448 10.94 -15.19 0.54
C TYR A 448 10.43 -14.17 1.55
N TYR A 449 10.80 -12.89 1.41
CA TYR A 449 10.27 -11.87 2.32
C TYR A 449 8.75 -11.69 2.18
N SER A 450 8.18 -11.80 0.97
CA SER A 450 6.72 -11.76 0.82
C SER A 450 6.02 -12.98 1.44
N GLU A 451 6.62 -14.16 1.33
CA GLU A 451 6.09 -15.42 1.85
C GLU A 451 6.15 -15.52 3.39
N MET A 452 7.26 -15.10 4.02
CA MET A 452 7.50 -15.35 5.45
C MET A 452 7.99 -14.14 6.26
N LYS A 453 8.01 -12.94 5.66
CA LYS A 453 8.39 -11.67 6.32
C LYS A 453 9.76 -11.77 7.02
N GLU A 454 9.86 -11.37 8.28
CA GLU A 454 11.10 -11.30 9.07
C GLU A 454 11.76 -12.68 9.29
N LYS A 455 11.04 -13.78 9.03
CA LYS A 455 11.61 -15.14 9.08
C LYS A 455 12.50 -15.44 7.87
N SER A 456 12.43 -14.64 6.81
CA SER A 456 13.19 -14.82 5.57
C SER A 456 14.67 -15.00 5.87
N PRO A 457 15.35 -16.02 5.32
CA PRO A 457 16.77 -16.22 5.56
C PRO A 457 17.62 -15.04 5.03
N PHE A 458 17.16 -14.33 4.00
CA PHE A 458 17.82 -13.12 3.52
C PHE A 458 17.67 -11.95 4.50
N PHE A 459 16.47 -11.76 5.06
CA PHE A 459 16.25 -10.75 6.09
C PHE A 459 17.12 -11.03 7.32
N ARG A 460 17.15 -12.29 7.77
CA ARG A 460 17.95 -12.72 8.93
C ARG A 460 19.44 -12.60 8.68
N ALA A 461 19.93 -12.83 7.46
CA ALA A 461 21.33 -12.60 7.15
C ALA A 461 21.74 -11.12 7.28
N TRP A 462 20.85 -10.20 6.84
CA TRP A 462 21.06 -8.76 6.96
C TRP A 462 20.86 -8.22 8.39
N PHE A 463 19.69 -8.44 8.98
CA PHE A 463 19.30 -7.98 10.32
C PHE A 463 20.11 -8.67 11.43
N GLY A 464 20.68 -9.83 11.11
CA GLY A 464 21.20 -10.78 12.06
C GLY A 464 20.13 -11.79 12.47
N ASP A 465 20.56 -13.00 12.82
CA ASP A 465 19.65 -14.13 13.01
C ASP A 465 18.93 -14.04 14.36
N TRP A 466 17.87 -13.24 14.39
CA TRP A 466 17.03 -12.99 15.56
C TRP A 466 16.34 -14.25 16.10
N ARG A 467 16.33 -15.36 15.33
CA ARG A 467 15.86 -16.67 15.82
C ARG A 467 16.64 -17.16 17.04
N ALA A 468 17.84 -16.63 17.28
CA ALA A 468 18.58 -16.82 18.52
C ALA A 468 17.85 -16.30 19.78
N ASN A 469 16.84 -15.43 19.62
CA ASN A 469 16.04 -14.86 20.70
C ASN A 469 14.58 -15.32 20.66
N ASP A 470 14.14 -15.99 19.59
CA ASP A 470 12.75 -16.41 19.35
C ASP A 470 12.26 -17.43 20.40
N LYS A 471 11.30 -17.00 21.22
CA LYS A 471 10.72 -17.81 22.30
C LYS A 471 9.54 -18.69 21.87
N THR A 472 9.23 -18.72 20.58
CA THR A 472 8.17 -19.59 20.05
C THR A 472 8.46 -21.04 20.40
N PRO A 473 7.48 -21.81 20.93
CA PRO A 473 7.65 -23.22 21.23
C PRO A 473 7.96 -24.04 19.97
N VAL A 474 8.84 -25.03 20.12
CA VAL A 474 9.18 -26.04 19.11
C VAL A 474 8.41 -27.32 19.43
N HIS A 475 7.76 -27.90 18.42
CA HIS A 475 7.14 -29.20 18.54
C HIS A 475 8.18 -30.32 18.46
N VAL A 476 8.25 -31.16 19.49
CA VAL A 476 9.08 -32.38 19.48
C VAL A 476 8.35 -33.47 18.71
N VAL A 477 8.96 -33.95 17.63
CA VAL A 477 8.35 -34.91 16.72
C VAL A 477 8.36 -36.31 17.33
N THR A 478 7.17 -36.84 17.61
CA THR A 478 6.95 -38.22 18.10
C THR A 478 6.04 -39.07 17.22
N GLU A 479 5.45 -38.48 16.19
CA GLU A 479 4.41 -39.11 15.37
C GLU A 479 4.99 -39.78 14.12
N LYS A 480 4.65 -41.05 13.91
CA LYS A 480 5.06 -41.79 12.71
C LYS A 480 4.09 -41.50 11.56
N ASP A 481 4.60 -40.83 10.53
CA ASP A 481 3.99 -40.77 9.22
C ASP A 481 5.08 -40.58 8.15
N ASN A 482 5.10 -41.48 7.17
CA ASN A 482 6.04 -41.50 6.06
C ASN A 482 5.36 -41.60 4.70
N SER A 483 4.04 -41.37 4.67
CA SER A 483 3.25 -41.38 3.45
C SER A 483 3.74 -40.32 2.47
N ARG A 484 3.63 -40.64 1.17
CA ARG A 484 4.04 -39.75 0.09
C ARG A 484 3.05 -38.62 -0.09
N GLY A 485 3.53 -37.45 -0.50
CA GLY A 485 2.67 -36.33 -0.88
C GLY A 485 3.23 -34.99 -0.45
N VAL A 486 2.41 -33.97 -0.61
CA VAL A 486 2.73 -32.61 -0.16
C VAL A 486 2.43 -32.52 1.34
N ARG A 487 3.30 -31.82 2.07
CA ARG A 487 3.13 -31.46 3.47
C ARG A 487 3.46 -29.99 3.66
N LYS A 488 2.63 -29.28 4.42
CA LYS A 488 2.82 -27.86 4.68
C LYS A 488 3.71 -27.67 5.90
N ASN A 489 4.83 -26.99 5.74
CA ASN A 489 5.69 -26.62 6.87
C ASN A 489 5.09 -25.44 7.63
N ILE A 490 4.96 -25.57 8.95
CA ILE A 490 4.30 -24.57 9.80
C ILE A 490 5.15 -23.31 9.95
N ASP A 491 6.48 -23.44 9.99
CA ASP A 491 7.37 -22.29 10.21
C ASP A 491 7.41 -21.34 9.00
N THR A 492 7.56 -21.91 7.80
CA THR A 492 7.73 -21.18 6.54
C THR A 492 6.44 -21.00 5.74
N GLY A 493 5.40 -21.79 6.03
CA GLY A 493 4.18 -21.85 5.23
C GLY A 493 4.32 -22.62 3.91
N TRP A 494 5.49 -23.20 3.63
CA TRP A 494 5.79 -23.85 2.36
C TRP A 494 5.14 -25.21 2.19
N ASP A 495 4.64 -25.48 1.00
CA ASP A 495 4.25 -26.81 0.55
C ASP A 495 5.49 -27.59 0.10
N ILE A 496 5.86 -28.63 0.85
CA ILE A 496 7.06 -29.45 0.64
C ILE A 496 6.64 -30.84 0.18
N ASN A 497 7.13 -31.25 -0.99
CA ASN A 497 6.87 -32.56 -1.55
C ASN A 497 7.76 -33.64 -0.91
N VAL A 498 7.14 -34.59 -0.23
CA VAL A 498 7.74 -35.81 0.32
C VAL A 498 7.61 -36.94 -0.70
N SER A 499 8.67 -37.12 -1.50
CA SER A 499 8.77 -38.14 -2.55
C SER A 499 9.82 -39.19 -2.21
N GLY A 500 9.93 -40.24 -3.03
CA GLY A 500 10.98 -41.27 -2.90
C GLY A 500 12.40 -40.70 -2.79
N LYS A 501 12.62 -39.47 -3.25
CA LYS A 501 13.91 -38.77 -3.21
C LYS A 501 14.51 -38.71 -1.81
N VAL A 502 13.80 -38.20 -0.79
CA VAL A 502 14.34 -38.09 0.58
C VAL A 502 14.75 -39.42 1.18
N PHE A 503 14.05 -40.50 0.83
CA PHE A 503 14.33 -41.83 1.35
C PHE A 503 15.56 -42.43 0.67
N ASN A 504 15.65 -42.29 -0.65
CA ASN A 504 16.74 -42.81 -1.45
C ASN A 504 18.04 -42.07 -1.15
N GLU A 505 18.02 -40.74 -1.07
CA GLU A 505 19.19 -39.94 -0.72
C GLU A 505 19.65 -40.26 0.71
N THR A 506 18.74 -40.26 1.70
CA THR A 506 19.10 -40.55 3.09
C THR A 506 19.72 -41.95 3.26
N LYS A 507 19.16 -42.98 2.61
CA LYS A 507 19.68 -44.37 2.68
C LYS A 507 20.94 -44.61 1.82
N GLY A 508 21.09 -43.82 0.76
CA GLY A 508 22.20 -43.90 -0.19
C GLY A 508 23.52 -43.40 0.40
N HIS A 509 23.48 -42.32 1.18
CA HIS A 509 24.65 -41.74 1.83
C HIS A 509 25.10 -42.57 3.04
N LYS A 510 26.37 -43.00 3.05
CA LYS A 510 26.95 -43.85 4.12
C LYS A 510 27.61 -43.06 5.26
N GLY A 511 27.48 -41.74 5.27
CA GLY A 511 27.98 -40.89 6.35
C GLY A 511 27.26 -41.20 7.68
N PRO A 512 27.94 -41.12 8.85
CA PRO A 512 27.35 -41.49 10.14
C PRO A 512 26.01 -40.80 10.43
N LYS A 513 25.93 -39.49 10.15
CA LYS A 513 24.71 -38.67 10.32
C LYS A 513 23.54 -39.13 9.45
N ASN A 514 23.81 -39.69 8.28
CA ASN A 514 22.77 -40.21 7.38
C ASN A 514 22.30 -41.59 7.81
N VAL A 515 23.23 -42.46 8.20
CA VAL A 515 22.93 -43.79 8.72
C VAL A 515 22.04 -43.69 9.96
N SER A 516 22.35 -42.79 10.90
CA SER A 516 21.51 -42.55 12.08
C SER A 516 20.20 -41.81 11.78
N ALA A 517 20.05 -41.19 10.61
CA ALA A 517 18.80 -40.57 10.19
C ALA A 517 17.81 -41.56 9.57
N VAL A 518 18.24 -42.77 9.17
CA VAL A 518 17.37 -43.74 8.49
C VAL A 518 16.15 -44.11 9.35
N SER A 519 16.31 -44.25 10.66
CA SER A 519 15.22 -44.52 11.61
C SER A 519 14.20 -43.39 11.71
N HIS A 520 14.61 -42.16 11.39
CA HIS A 520 13.76 -40.98 11.43
C HIS A 520 12.91 -40.81 10.16
N LEU A 521 13.17 -41.57 9.10
CA LEU A 521 12.38 -41.53 7.87
C LEU A 521 10.91 -41.95 8.09
N ASP A 522 10.62 -42.72 9.13
CA ASP A 522 9.26 -43.09 9.50
C ASP A 522 8.44 -41.93 10.08
N TYR A 523 9.11 -40.82 10.42
CA TYR A 523 8.56 -39.62 11.04
C TYR A 523 8.67 -38.41 10.11
N ILE A 524 9.03 -38.64 8.84
CA ILE A 524 9.43 -37.58 7.91
C ILE A 524 8.34 -36.52 7.71
N ASN A 525 7.05 -36.88 7.74
CA ASN A 525 5.98 -35.91 7.52
C ASN A 525 5.86 -34.95 8.71
N SER A 526 5.85 -35.45 9.94
CA SER A 526 5.85 -34.63 11.15
C SER A 526 7.14 -33.80 11.28
N ILE A 527 8.28 -34.33 10.82
CA ILE A 527 9.54 -33.57 10.69
C ILE A 527 9.35 -32.42 9.69
N VAL A 528 8.82 -32.68 8.50
CA VAL A 528 8.59 -31.66 7.47
C VAL A 528 7.63 -30.58 7.97
N GLU A 529 6.58 -30.94 8.70
CA GLU A 529 5.61 -29.99 9.25
C GLU A 529 6.22 -29.10 10.34
N SER A 530 7.05 -29.68 11.22
CA SER A 530 7.54 -29.02 12.44
C SER A 530 8.93 -28.38 12.32
N ALA A 531 9.72 -28.74 11.30
CA ALA A 531 11.09 -28.26 11.20
C ALA A 531 11.18 -26.75 10.95
N ILE A 532 12.17 -26.10 11.58
CA ILE A 532 12.39 -24.66 11.54
C ILE A 532 13.47 -24.33 10.53
N LEU A 533 13.23 -23.38 9.63
CA LEU A 533 14.21 -22.94 8.64
C LEU A 533 15.29 -22.09 9.29
N PHE A 534 16.54 -22.54 9.26
CA PHE A 534 17.67 -21.77 9.82
C PHE A 534 18.68 -21.27 8.79
N ASP A 535 18.87 -21.98 7.69
CA ASP A 535 19.85 -21.59 6.68
C ASP A 535 19.39 -21.97 5.28
N SER A 536 19.96 -21.32 4.27
CA SER A 536 19.75 -21.61 2.86
C SER A 536 21.04 -21.36 2.08
N TYR A 537 21.25 -22.16 1.03
CA TYR A 537 22.50 -22.21 0.29
C TYR A 537 22.22 -22.24 -1.21
N THR A 538 23.09 -21.63 -1.99
CA THR A 538 23.07 -21.74 -3.45
C THR A 538 23.49 -23.14 -3.89
N ILE A 539 22.85 -23.62 -4.96
CA ILE A 539 23.26 -24.85 -5.64
C ILE A 539 23.93 -24.43 -6.96
N PRO A 540 25.28 -24.47 -7.07
CA PRO A 540 25.94 -24.08 -8.30
C PRO A 540 25.60 -25.06 -9.43
N ASN A 541 25.68 -24.61 -10.68
CA ASN A 541 25.33 -25.43 -11.85
C ASN A 541 26.07 -26.80 -11.87
N THR A 542 27.35 -26.83 -11.45
CA THR A 542 28.14 -28.06 -11.33
C THR A 542 27.58 -29.09 -10.35
N ASN A 543 26.81 -28.63 -9.35
CA ASN A 543 26.21 -29.46 -8.31
C ASN A 543 24.69 -29.53 -8.40
N ALA A 544 24.08 -28.83 -9.36
CA ALA A 544 22.64 -28.79 -9.58
C ALA A 544 22.11 -30.20 -9.85
N LYS A 545 21.07 -30.60 -9.11
CA LYS A 545 20.50 -31.97 -9.23
C LYS A 545 19.50 -32.07 -10.38
N SER A 546 19.13 -30.93 -10.93
CA SER A 546 18.35 -30.70 -12.14
C SER A 546 18.63 -29.29 -12.66
N ASN A 547 18.36 -29.04 -13.94
CA ASN A 547 18.53 -27.72 -14.56
C ASN A 547 17.75 -26.61 -13.83
N ASN A 548 16.67 -26.98 -13.13
CA ASN A 548 15.81 -26.03 -12.42
C ASN A 548 16.21 -25.83 -10.96
N SER A 549 17.28 -26.47 -10.45
CA SER A 549 17.63 -26.39 -9.03
C SER A 549 18.18 -25.02 -8.69
N MET A 550 17.66 -24.38 -7.65
CA MET A 550 18.06 -23.02 -7.29
C MET A 550 18.78 -23.00 -5.94
N MET A 551 18.06 -23.43 -4.90
CA MET A 551 18.46 -23.26 -3.51
C MET A 551 18.30 -24.57 -2.76
N MET A 552 19.16 -24.76 -1.75
CA MET A 552 19.05 -25.84 -0.77
C MET A 552 18.79 -25.21 0.60
N HIS A 553 17.72 -25.64 1.27
CA HIS A 553 17.33 -25.14 2.58
C HIS A 553 17.69 -26.14 3.66
N SER A 554 18.17 -25.65 4.80
CA SER A 554 18.41 -26.44 5.99
C SER A 554 17.38 -26.11 7.06
N LEU A 555 16.44 -27.05 7.25
CA LEU A 555 15.44 -27.00 8.30
C LEU A 555 15.84 -27.97 9.43
N TYR A 556 15.54 -27.62 10.67
CA TYR A 556 15.91 -28.42 11.84
C TYR A 556 14.71 -28.73 12.71
N ALA A 557 14.65 -29.95 13.24
CA ALA A 557 13.63 -30.36 14.19
C ALA A 557 14.26 -31.15 15.34
N ILE A 558 13.52 -31.25 16.44
CA ILE A 558 13.82 -32.18 17.52
C ILE A 558 12.89 -33.37 17.33
N SER A 559 13.45 -34.57 17.21
CA SER A 559 12.69 -35.80 17.05
C SER A 559 12.97 -36.74 18.20
N ASN A 560 11.94 -37.45 18.65
CA ASN A 560 12.03 -38.46 19.66
C ASN A 560 11.41 -39.75 19.14
N ILE A 561 12.27 -40.69 18.77
CA ILE A 561 11.87 -42.00 18.21
C ILE A 561 11.82 -43.11 19.28
N GLY A 562 11.69 -42.74 20.57
CA GLY A 562 11.49 -43.67 21.69
C GLY A 562 12.71 -43.94 22.56
N ASN A 563 13.84 -43.28 22.29
CA ASN A 563 15.05 -43.41 23.11
C ASN A 563 15.44 -42.08 23.77
N GLU A 564 15.67 -41.04 22.97
CA GLU A 564 16.09 -39.71 23.39
C GLU A 564 15.73 -38.67 22.33
N ASN A 565 15.74 -37.39 22.73
CA ASN A 565 15.57 -36.30 21.78
C ASN A 565 16.81 -36.19 20.91
N GLU A 566 16.63 -36.18 19.60
CA GLU A 566 17.69 -36.10 18.61
C GLU A 566 17.47 -34.88 17.72
N LEU A 567 18.56 -34.16 17.45
CA LEU A 567 18.57 -33.01 16.55
C LEU A 567 18.67 -33.51 15.11
N VAL A 568 17.61 -33.35 14.34
CA VAL A 568 17.56 -33.74 12.94
C VAL A 568 17.60 -32.53 12.02
N LYS A 569 18.29 -32.67 10.89
CA LYS A 569 18.41 -31.69 9.82
C LYS A 569 17.77 -32.25 8.56
N LEU A 570 16.76 -31.54 8.07
CA LEU A 570 16.09 -31.79 6.80
C LEU A 570 16.64 -30.82 5.75
N TYR A 571 17.19 -31.39 4.68
CA TYR A 571 17.49 -30.65 3.47
C TYR A 571 16.24 -30.61 2.58
N VAL A 572 15.85 -29.40 2.17
CA VAL A 572 14.76 -29.16 1.22
C VAL A 572 15.35 -28.49 -0.01
N GLU A 573 15.20 -29.14 -1.15
CA GLU A 573 15.63 -28.60 -2.43
C GLU A 573 14.51 -27.76 -3.04
N GLU A 574 14.86 -26.56 -3.50
CA GLU A 574 13.97 -25.69 -4.24
C GLU A 574 14.31 -25.68 -5.74
N LEU A 575 13.28 -25.86 -6.55
CA LEU A 575 13.33 -25.94 -7.99
C LEU A 575 12.45 -24.85 -8.61
N ASN A 576 12.90 -24.24 -9.70
CA ASN A 576 12.03 -23.42 -10.53
C ASN A 576 10.89 -24.27 -11.12
N ASN A 577 9.65 -23.78 -11.07
CA ASN A 577 8.54 -24.46 -11.70
C ASN A 577 8.26 -23.82 -13.07
N ILE A 578 8.73 -24.46 -14.15
CA ILE A 578 8.57 -23.93 -15.52
C ILE A 578 7.10 -23.73 -15.91
N ASN A 579 6.17 -24.46 -15.26
CA ASN A 579 4.76 -24.43 -15.59
C ASN A 579 3.93 -23.48 -14.70
N SER A 580 4.58 -22.68 -13.83
CA SER A 580 3.88 -21.71 -12.98
C SER A 580 4.79 -20.54 -12.62
N ASN A 581 4.22 -19.48 -12.07
CA ASN A 581 4.99 -18.36 -11.49
C ASN A 581 5.66 -18.72 -10.13
N GLY A 582 5.70 -20.02 -9.79
CA GLY A 582 6.09 -20.57 -8.50
C GLY A 582 7.44 -21.28 -8.47
N THR A 583 7.84 -21.71 -7.28
CA THR A 583 8.91 -22.71 -7.09
C THR A 583 8.33 -23.98 -6.48
N ILE A 584 8.97 -25.12 -6.75
CA ILE A 584 8.64 -26.41 -6.13
C ILE A 584 9.67 -26.68 -5.04
N LYS A 585 9.20 -27.04 -3.84
CA LYS A 585 10.05 -27.47 -2.74
C LYS A 585 9.90 -28.97 -2.51
N ARG A 586 11.01 -29.66 -2.38
CA ARG A 586 11.06 -31.12 -2.23
C ARG A 586 11.95 -31.50 -1.07
N ALA A 587 11.43 -32.32 -0.16
CA ALA A 587 12.25 -32.97 0.85
C ALA A 587 13.33 -33.80 0.13
N TYR A 588 14.59 -33.49 0.41
CA TYR A 588 15.72 -34.00 -0.36
C TYR A 588 16.57 -35.00 0.43
N GLN A 589 16.92 -34.71 1.68
CA GLN A 589 17.77 -35.58 2.50
C GLN A 589 17.56 -35.31 3.99
N LEU A 590 17.69 -36.33 4.83
CA LEU A 590 17.69 -36.20 6.28
C LEU A 590 19.07 -36.56 6.87
N GLN A 591 19.48 -35.84 7.90
CA GLN A 591 20.65 -36.10 8.72
C GLN A 591 20.27 -36.02 10.20
N ASN A 592 20.76 -36.95 11.02
CA ASN A 592 20.71 -36.86 12.47
C ASN A 592 22.05 -36.26 12.93
N ILE A 593 21.99 -35.03 13.41
CA ILE A 593 23.15 -34.19 13.70
C ILE A 593 23.78 -34.56 15.04
N ASN A 594 22.95 -34.75 16.06
CA ASN A 594 23.39 -35.05 17.42
C ASN A 594 22.25 -35.58 18.31
N LYS A 595 22.61 -36.36 19.33
CA LYS A 595 21.73 -36.75 20.44
C LYS A 595 21.73 -35.67 21.52
N ILE A 596 20.56 -35.26 22.01
CA ILE A 596 20.41 -34.22 23.03
C ILE A 596 20.39 -34.88 24.42
N PRO A 597 21.36 -34.59 25.32
CA PRO A 597 21.43 -35.22 26.63
C PRO A 597 20.19 -34.93 27.51
N LEU A 598 19.89 -35.86 28.42
CA LEU A 598 18.88 -35.70 29.47
C LEU A 598 19.27 -34.58 30.46
N GLU A 599 18.37 -33.66 30.77
CA GLU A 599 18.57 -32.69 31.86
C GLU A 599 18.36 -33.38 33.23
N SER A 600 19.37 -33.36 34.09
CA SER A 600 19.20 -33.76 35.48
C SER A 600 18.49 -32.64 36.26
N LYS A 601 17.22 -32.82 36.64
CA LYS A 601 16.55 -31.93 37.60
C LYS A 601 17.28 -32.00 38.94
N ARG A 602 18.06 -30.98 39.29
CA ARG A 602 18.55 -30.80 40.67
C ARG A 602 17.42 -30.20 41.49
N PHE A 603 16.73 -31.02 42.29
CA PHE A 603 15.98 -30.56 43.47
C PHE A 603 16.66 -31.05 44.75
N SER A 604 16.66 -30.19 45.75
CA SER A 604 17.22 -30.43 47.08
C SER A 604 16.54 -31.61 47.77
N ASN A 605 17.37 -32.47 48.35
CA ASN A 605 17.10 -33.49 49.38
C ASN A 605 16.37 -34.79 48.96
N ASN A 606 17.18 -35.86 48.86
CA ASN A 606 16.88 -37.27 49.13
C ASN A 606 15.68 -37.94 48.44
N SER A 607 15.65 -37.92 47.10
CA SER A 607 15.04 -39.01 46.32
C SER A 607 15.81 -39.21 45.01
N LEU A 608 15.89 -40.46 44.53
CA LEU A 608 16.49 -40.83 43.24
C LEU A 608 15.85 -39.99 42.13
N ALA A 609 16.64 -39.17 41.44
CA ALA A 609 16.17 -38.27 40.40
C ALA A 609 15.57 -39.05 39.22
N SER A 610 14.29 -38.83 38.91
CA SER A 610 13.74 -39.18 37.59
C SER A 610 14.38 -38.29 36.53
N SER A 611 15.09 -38.88 35.57
CA SER A 611 15.54 -38.18 34.37
C SER A 611 14.37 -38.11 33.38
N ASP A 612 13.51 -37.09 33.48
CA ASP A 612 12.46 -36.89 32.48
C ASP A 612 13.05 -36.21 31.24
N GLN A 613 12.68 -36.68 30.04
CA GLN A 613 13.04 -35.98 28.81
C GLN A 613 12.32 -34.65 28.71
N ARG A 614 13.10 -33.59 28.50
CA ARG A 614 12.58 -32.24 28.29
C ARG A 614 11.87 -32.20 26.93
N ASN A 615 10.58 -31.90 26.89
CA ASN A 615 9.82 -31.79 25.64
C ASN A 615 9.42 -30.35 25.29
N ASN A 616 9.76 -29.38 26.14
CA ASN A 616 9.46 -27.97 25.93
C ASN A 616 10.75 -27.25 25.52
N TYR A 617 10.92 -27.05 24.21
CA TYR A 617 11.98 -26.25 23.63
C TYR A 617 11.40 -25.00 23.00
N THR A 618 12.20 -23.94 22.97
CA THR A 618 11.93 -22.74 22.15
C THR A 618 12.80 -22.75 20.90
N ILE A 619 12.45 -21.94 19.90
CA ILE A 619 13.26 -21.76 18.70
C ILE A 619 14.67 -21.26 19.04
N SER A 620 14.81 -20.37 20.02
CA SER A 620 16.11 -19.89 20.51
C SER A 620 17.01 -21.01 21.05
N GLU A 621 16.43 -22.01 21.71
CA GLU A 621 17.17 -23.15 22.24
C GLU A 621 17.53 -24.15 21.14
N LEU A 622 16.61 -24.38 20.20
CA LEU A 622 16.92 -25.15 18.99
C LEU A 622 18.04 -24.48 18.19
N HIS A 623 18.02 -23.15 18.05
CA HIS A 623 19.06 -22.36 17.40
C HIS A 623 20.43 -22.55 18.07
N ALA A 624 20.48 -22.46 19.39
CA ALA A 624 21.70 -22.69 20.17
C ALA A 624 22.23 -24.13 19.99
N LEU A 625 21.35 -25.14 20.03
CA LEU A 625 21.71 -26.53 19.78
C LEU A 625 22.28 -26.73 18.36
N VAL A 626 21.66 -26.13 17.35
CA VAL A 626 22.17 -26.21 15.97
C VAL A 626 23.52 -25.52 15.85
N LYS A 627 23.70 -24.32 16.43
CA LYS A 627 24.97 -23.60 16.43
C LYS A 627 26.09 -24.38 17.13
N GLN A 628 25.76 -25.16 18.17
CA GLN A 628 26.71 -26.00 18.88
C GLN A 628 27.12 -27.25 18.09
N HIS A 629 26.19 -27.87 17.36
CA HIS A 629 26.37 -29.21 16.80
C HIS A 629 26.48 -29.30 15.28
N ASP A 630 26.00 -28.29 14.53
CA ASP A 630 26.22 -28.16 13.09
C ASP A 630 27.24 -27.05 12.81
N LYS A 631 28.49 -27.45 12.56
CA LYS A 631 29.61 -26.53 12.26
C LYS A 631 29.41 -25.67 11.02
N ASN A 632 28.49 -26.08 10.12
CA ASN A 632 28.19 -25.32 8.90
C ASN A 632 27.18 -24.20 9.17
N PHE A 633 26.47 -24.24 10.30
CA PHE A 633 25.56 -23.17 10.68
C PHE A 633 26.33 -22.05 11.37
N LYS A 634 26.54 -20.95 10.63
CA LYS A 634 27.29 -19.77 11.08
C LYS A 634 26.41 -18.51 10.98
N PRO A 635 25.35 -18.41 11.80
CA PRO A 635 24.45 -17.27 11.76
C PRO A 635 25.16 -15.97 12.15
N THR A 636 24.74 -14.86 11.56
CA THR A 636 25.19 -13.52 11.93
C THR A 636 24.56 -13.08 13.26
N GLU A 637 25.28 -12.27 14.03
CA GLU A 637 24.74 -11.71 15.28
C GLU A 637 23.52 -10.83 15.01
N ALA A 638 22.44 -11.08 15.75
CA ALA A 638 21.18 -10.33 15.71
C ALA A 638 21.36 -8.87 16.12
N SER A 639 20.61 -7.98 15.46
CA SER A 639 20.41 -6.61 15.91
C SER A 639 19.95 -6.56 17.37
N LYS A 640 20.30 -5.47 18.06
CA LYS A 640 19.82 -5.13 19.40
C LYS A 640 18.56 -4.26 19.37
N VAL A 641 18.12 -3.81 18.19
CA VAL A 641 16.85 -3.08 18.02
C VAL A 641 15.72 -4.10 17.87
N VAL A 642 15.31 -4.64 19.00
CA VAL A 642 14.31 -5.72 19.11
C VAL A 642 13.24 -5.36 20.12
N ASN A 643 12.09 -6.02 20.00
CA ASN A 643 11.03 -5.96 20.99
C ASN A 643 11.50 -6.68 22.26
N GLU A 644 10.75 -6.53 23.35
CA GLU A 644 11.07 -7.19 24.63
C GLU A 644 11.14 -8.73 24.49
N ASP A 645 10.38 -9.31 23.56
CA ASP A 645 10.38 -10.74 23.25
C ASP A 645 11.53 -11.19 22.31
N GLY A 646 12.38 -10.25 21.87
CA GLY A 646 13.51 -10.50 20.99
C GLY A 646 13.19 -10.54 19.50
N THR A 647 11.93 -10.33 19.10
CA THR A 647 11.54 -10.19 17.70
C THR A 647 12.02 -8.84 17.12
N PRO A 648 12.20 -8.72 15.79
CA PRO A 648 12.60 -7.45 15.17
C PRO A 648 11.65 -6.31 15.52
N LYS A 649 12.19 -5.20 16.04
CA LYS A 649 11.39 -4.03 16.39
C LYS A 649 11.28 -3.10 15.20
N VAL A 650 10.03 -2.80 14.85
CA VAL A 650 9.71 -1.76 13.90
C VAL A 650 9.96 -0.40 14.55
N VAL A 651 10.66 0.48 13.85
CA VAL A 651 10.84 1.89 14.22
C VAL A 651 10.46 2.79 13.05
N TYR A 652 10.34 4.08 13.33
CA TYR A 652 9.76 5.06 12.44
C TYR A 652 10.68 6.25 12.21
N HIS A 653 10.80 6.72 10.98
CA HIS A 653 11.45 7.98 10.64
C HIS A 653 10.46 8.91 9.95
N GLY A 654 10.29 10.12 10.49
CA GLY A 654 9.47 11.15 9.87
C GLY A 654 10.35 12.23 9.25
N THR A 655 10.01 12.64 8.04
CA THR A 655 10.73 13.68 7.32
C THR A 655 9.81 14.51 6.44
N ASP A 656 10.15 15.79 6.31
CA ASP A 656 9.56 16.77 5.40
C ASP A 656 10.17 16.71 3.97
N LYS A 657 11.16 15.83 3.75
CA LYS A 657 11.90 15.63 2.51
C LYS A 657 11.67 14.23 1.93
N GLY A 658 10.43 13.73 1.96
CA GLY A 658 10.07 12.40 1.46
C GLY A 658 10.44 12.13 0.00
N GLY A 659 10.32 10.87 -0.43
CA GLY A 659 10.58 10.41 -1.80
C GLY A 659 11.97 9.83 -2.02
N PHE A 660 12.72 9.53 -0.96
CA PHE A 660 13.98 8.80 -1.02
C PHE A 660 13.83 7.34 -0.57
N TYR A 661 14.79 6.53 -0.99
CA TYR A 661 14.87 5.09 -0.71
C TYR A 661 16.23 4.71 -0.10
N VAL A 662 16.99 5.72 0.35
CA VAL A 662 18.29 5.58 1.00
C VAL A 662 18.36 6.65 2.09
N PHE A 663 18.59 6.21 3.32
CA PHE A 663 18.90 7.09 4.45
C PHE A 663 20.36 7.55 4.33
N ASP A 664 20.56 8.85 4.07
CA ASP A 664 21.88 9.47 4.03
C ASP A 664 21.97 10.51 5.15
N PRO A 665 22.81 10.29 6.18
CA PRO A 665 23.00 11.24 7.27
C PRO A 665 23.43 12.63 6.79
N LYS A 666 24.02 12.77 5.60
CA LYS A 666 24.36 14.09 5.04
C LYS A 666 23.14 14.94 4.69
N MET A 667 21.97 14.32 4.58
CA MET A 667 20.69 14.98 4.28
C MET A 667 19.98 15.47 5.55
N SER A 668 20.44 15.06 6.73
CA SER A 668 19.95 15.59 8.01
C SER A 668 20.52 16.97 8.29
N ASP A 669 19.90 17.70 9.22
CA ASP A 669 20.32 19.06 9.58
C ASP A 669 21.73 19.09 10.18
N ASP A 670 22.11 18.02 10.89
CA ASP A 670 23.41 17.91 11.54
C ASP A 670 24.49 17.26 10.64
N LYS A 671 24.06 16.71 9.49
CA LYS A 671 24.86 16.04 8.45
C LYS A 671 25.59 14.77 8.88
N ILE A 672 25.29 14.28 10.08
CA ILE A 672 26.03 13.16 10.68
C ILE A 672 25.14 12.09 11.27
N SER A 673 23.89 12.43 11.64
CA SER A 673 22.99 11.51 12.32
C SER A 673 21.57 11.55 11.78
N LEU A 674 20.89 10.42 11.90
CA LEU A 674 19.47 10.27 11.61
C LEU A 674 18.74 9.77 12.86
N PHE A 675 17.50 10.24 12.99
CA PHE A 675 16.66 9.98 14.14
C PHE A 675 15.54 9.01 13.77
N PHE A 676 15.33 8.03 14.62
CA PHE A 676 14.26 7.02 14.50
C PHE A 676 13.50 6.95 15.82
N SER A 677 12.24 6.53 15.82
CA SER A 677 11.43 6.40 17.04
C SER A 677 10.69 5.09 17.04
N ASP A 678 10.47 4.47 18.19
CA ASP A 678 9.49 3.39 18.31
C ASP A 678 8.05 3.90 18.39
N SER A 679 7.85 5.21 18.48
CA SER A 679 6.55 5.86 18.44
C SER A 679 6.26 6.41 17.04
N LYS A 680 5.28 5.78 16.37
CA LYS A 680 4.75 6.26 15.10
C LYS A 680 4.25 7.70 15.17
N VAL A 681 3.59 8.06 16.29
CA VAL A 681 3.01 9.40 16.51
C VAL A 681 4.10 10.46 16.54
N THR A 682 5.22 10.13 17.16
CA THR A 682 6.35 11.04 17.37
C THR A 682 7.08 11.29 16.08
N SER A 683 7.42 10.23 15.35
CA SER A 683 7.99 10.37 14.02
C SER A 683 7.05 11.15 13.10
N ASN A 684 5.74 10.94 13.17
CA ASN A 684 4.78 11.71 12.37
C ASN A 684 4.79 13.22 12.71
N SER A 685 5.08 13.59 13.97
CA SER A 685 5.22 14.99 14.38
C SER A 685 6.41 15.70 13.74
N TYR A 686 7.45 14.97 13.32
CA TYR A 686 8.61 15.53 12.62
C TYR A 686 8.39 15.74 11.13
N ALA A 687 7.27 15.26 10.58
CA ALA A 687 7.00 15.29 9.16
C ALA A 687 5.93 16.33 8.77
N GLN A 688 5.86 17.47 9.47
CA GLN A 688 4.85 18.53 9.30
C GLN A 688 5.10 19.44 8.05
N SER A 689 5.08 18.88 6.83
CA SER A 689 5.14 19.68 5.60
C SER A 689 4.43 19.01 4.39
N ASP A 690 4.29 19.75 3.29
CA ASP A 690 3.63 19.32 2.04
C ASP A 690 4.28 18.10 1.35
N ASN A 691 5.49 17.67 1.77
CA ASN A 691 6.23 16.54 1.22
C ASN A 691 6.54 15.46 2.28
N GLN A 692 5.64 15.37 3.28
CA GLN A 692 5.66 14.43 4.40
C GLN A 692 5.80 12.98 3.94
N GLN A 693 6.79 12.26 4.50
CA GLN A 693 6.82 10.81 4.46
C GLN A 693 7.18 10.24 5.83
N LEU A 694 6.43 9.23 6.24
CA LEU A 694 6.71 8.43 7.41
C LEU A 694 7.21 7.06 6.95
N TYR A 695 8.44 6.75 7.30
CA TYR A 695 9.06 5.47 6.98
C TYR A 695 8.91 4.52 8.16
N GLU A 696 8.47 3.30 7.86
CA GLU A 696 8.47 2.17 8.77
C GLU A 696 9.66 1.28 8.42
N VAL A 697 10.60 1.10 9.35
CA VAL A 697 11.89 0.47 9.06
C VAL A 697 12.36 -0.45 10.19
N TYR A 698 13.26 -1.36 9.84
CA TYR A 698 14.06 -2.15 10.77
C TYR A 698 15.48 -1.61 10.80
N LEU A 699 16.14 -1.69 11.96
CA LEU A 699 17.52 -1.24 12.14
C LEU A 699 18.42 -2.42 12.50
N ALA A 700 19.50 -2.60 11.74
CA ALA A 700 20.50 -3.65 11.99
C ALA A 700 21.69 -3.11 12.81
N ILE A 701 21.47 -2.81 14.10
CA ILE A 701 22.49 -2.29 15.02
C ILE A 701 22.96 -3.43 15.93
N LYS A 702 24.20 -3.87 15.79
CA LYS A 702 24.73 -5.05 16.49
C LYS A 702 25.45 -4.67 17.79
N LYS A 703 26.10 -3.51 17.81
CA LYS A 703 26.89 -3.00 18.94
C LYS A 703 26.50 -1.56 19.27
N PRO A 704 25.29 -1.34 19.82
CA PRO A 704 24.83 -0.02 20.21
C PRO A 704 25.56 0.49 21.46
N TYR A 705 25.70 1.81 21.56
CA TYR A 705 25.88 2.50 22.84
C TYR A 705 24.50 2.81 23.43
N VAL A 706 24.16 2.23 24.59
CA VAL A 706 22.83 2.37 25.20
C VAL A 706 22.89 3.37 26.35
N ILE A 707 21.92 4.28 26.39
CA ILE A 707 21.79 5.34 27.40
C ILE A 707 20.35 5.35 27.90
N ASP A 708 20.17 5.51 29.21
CA ASP A 708 18.87 5.75 29.83
C ASP A 708 18.72 7.24 30.15
N ALA A 709 17.76 7.90 29.51
CA ALA A 709 17.45 9.31 29.74
C ALA A 709 16.75 9.55 31.09
N LYS A 710 16.24 8.51 31.76
CA LYS A 710 15.56 8.57 33.06
C LYS A 710 14.38 9.54 33.09
N GLY A 711 13.63 9.64 31.99
CA GLY A 711 12.50 10.56 31.84
C GLY A 711 12.91 12.02 31.61
N ARG A 712 14.15 12.29 31.19
CA ARG A 712 14.60 13.63 30.75
C ARG A 712 14.27 13.86 29.27
N MET A 713 14.25 15.13 28.84
CA MET A 713 14.14 15.45 27.41
C MET A 713 15.44 15.09 26.66
N TRP A 714 15.35 14.88 25.35
CA TRP A 714 16.51 14.50 24.51
C TRP A 714 17.62 15.57 24.47
N ASN A 715 17.29 16.81 24.80
CA ASN A 715 18.22 17.94 24.92
C ASN A 715 18.72 18.18 26.36
N GLU A 716 18.33 17.33 27.31
CA GLU A 716 18.72 17.37 28.72
C GLU A 716 19.54 16.14 29.12
N LEU A 717 20.21 15.52 28.14
CA LEU A 717 21.06 14.37 28.36
C LEU A 717 22.31 14.80 29.13
N ASP A 718 22.74 13.92 30.03
CA ASP A 718 23.96 14.08 30.83
C ASP A 718 24.61 12.70 30.86
N ASP A 719 25.41 12.44 29.82
CA ASP A 719 26.14 11.19 29.63
C ASP A 719 27.64 11.46 29.55
N LYS A 720 28.46 10.45 29.88
CA LYS A 720 29.92 10.54 29.81
C LYS A 720 30.44 10.88 28.40
N LEU A 721 29.67 10.57 27.34
CA LEU A 721 30.02 10.93 25.98
C LEU A 721 29.56 12.35 25.60
N GLY A 722 28.68 12.99 26.35
CA GLY A 722 28.29 14.37 26.09
C GLY A 722 26.87 14.68 26.51
N ASN A 723 26.47 15.92 26.28
CA ASN A 723 25.17 16.44 26.74
C ASN A 723 24.18 16.64 25.58
N THR A 724 24.61 16.38 24.35
CA THR A 724 23.76 16.42 23.16
C THR A 724 23.79 15.08 22.43
N THR A 725 22.69 14.75 21.77
CA THR A 725 22.56 13.56 20.92
C THR A 725 23.65 13.50 19.85
N ARG A 726 24.02 14.66 19.29
CA ARG A 726 25.11 14.82 18.32
C ARG A 726 26.47 14.39 18.87
N GLU A 727 26.88 14.97 20.01
CA GLU A 727 28.18 14.69 20.63
C GLU A 727 28.32 13.21 21.03
N ILE A 728 27.25 12.67 21.61
CA ILE A 728 27.15 11.27 22.00
C ILE A 728 27.35 10.38 20.78
N ALA A 729 26.63 10.65 19.68
CA ALA A 729 26.70 9.83 18.48
C ALA A 729 28.09 9.90 17.81
N GLU A 730 28.71 11.07 17.73
CA GLU A 730 30.09 11.23 17.21
C GLU A 730 31.12 10.46 18.04
N LYS A 731 31.06 10.58 19.38
CA LYS A 731 32.03 9.90 20.26
C LYS A 731 31.78 8.40 20.37
N ALA A 732 30.54 7.94 20.36
CA ALA A 732 30.20 6.53 20.31
C ALA A 732 30.78 5.89 19.03
N LYS A 733 30.61 6.53 17.89
CA LYS A 733 31.23 6.10 16.62
C LYS A 733 32.75 6.01 16.72
N ASN A 734 33.42 7.01 17.30
CA ASN A 734 34.87 6.99 17.50
C ASN A 734 35.34 5.87 18.44
N GLN A 735 34.46 5.32 19.28
CA GLN A 735 34.71 4.17 20.15
C GLN A 735 34.31 2.83 19.50
N GLY A 736 33.90 2.85 18.23
CA GLY A 736 33.55 1.65 17.46
C GLY A 736 32.19 1.06 17.83
N TYR A 737 31.23 1.89 18.25
CA TYR A 737 29.81 1.55 18.29
C TYR A 737 29.18 1.80 16.92
N ASP A 738 28.18 1.00 16.53
CA ASP A 738 27.48 1.10 15.24
C ASP A 738 26.13 1.83 15.33
N GLY A 739 25.75 2.28 16.53
CA GLY A 739 24.60 3.16 16.76
C GLY A 739 24.45 3.57 18.22
N VAL A 740 23.47 4.44 18.51
CA VAL A 740 23.12 4.85 19.87
C VAL A 740 21.64 4.55 20.13
N ILE A 741 21.33 3.96 21.28
CA ILE A 741 19.96 3.73 21.73
C ILE A 741 19.75 4.57 22.99
N ILE A 742 18.72 5.43 22.96
CA ILE A 742 18.37 6.30 24.08
C ILE A 742 17.00 5.86 24.59
N GLU A 743 16.98 5.30 25.78
CA GLU A 743 15.78 4.75 26.42
C GLU A 743 15.15 5.80 27.35
N ASN A 744 13.85 5.64 27.62
CA ASN A 744 13.10 6.44 28.59
C ASN A 744 13.19 7.97 28.40
N VAL A 745 13.23 8.44 27.16
CA VAL A 745 13.16 9.87 26.83
C VAL A 745 11.72 10.37 27.10
N ARG A 746 11.57 11.55 27.72
CA ARG A 746 10.25 12.15 28.03
C ARG A 746 9.61 12.87 26.85
N ASP A 747 10.43 13.27 25.88
CA ASP A 747 9.90 13.54 24.54
C ASP A 747 9.20 12.30 24.02
N MET A 748 8.28 12.42 23.07
CA MET A 748 7.44 11.28 22.65
C MET A 748 8.23 10.12 21.99
N GLY A 749 9.57 10.04 22.08
CA GLY A 749 10.42 8.88 21.75
C GLY A 749 11.41 9.20 20.63
N ALA A 750 12.72 9.10 20.86
CA ALA A 750 13.75 9.24 19.83
C ALA A 750 15.00 8.38 20.11
N VAL A 751 15.51 7.73 19.06
CA VAL A 751 16.73 6.90 18.91
C VAL A 751 17.63 7.61 17.89
N VAL A 752 18.96 7.65 18.09
CA VAL A 752 19.92 8.50 17.31
C VAL A 752 21.07 7.65 16.75
N ILE A 753 21.45 7.78 15.48
CA ILE A 753 22.53 6.95 14.88
C ILE A 753 23.51 7.79 14.04
N ASN A 754 24.82 7.48 14.04
CA ASN A 754 25.87 8.18 13.25
C ASN A 754 26.86 7.18 12.59
N ASN A 755 27.12 7.25 11.26
CA ASN A 755 28.23 6.56 10.54
C ASN A 755 28.57 7.10 9.14
N THR A 756 29.80 6.76 8.76
CA THR A 756 30.43 6.87 7.44
C THR A 756 31.30 5.62 7.21
N THR A 757 31.11 4.84 6.14
CA THR A 757 32.05 4.60 5.01
C THR A 757 31.87 3.28 4.23
N LYS A 758 31.80 3.48 2.91
CA LYS A 758 32.25 2.72 1.73
C LYS A 758 31.67 1.36 1.33
N GLU A 759 30.92 1.48 0.23
CA GLU A 759 30.75 0.60 -0.93
C GLU A 759 30.25 -0.79 -0.64
N PHE A 760 28.96 -1.02 -0.92
CA PHE A 760 28.45 -2.22 -1.58
C PHE A 760 26.95 -2.01 -1.95
N TYR A 761 26.41 -2.67 -2.99
CA TYR A 761 25.10 -2.36 -3.64
C TYR A 761 23.91 -3.30 -3.35
N ASN A 762 22.68 -2.95 -3.72
CA ASN A 762 21.77 -1.91 -3.21
C ASN A 762 20.30 -2.36 -3.49
N ASP A 763 20.03 -3.67 -3.68
CA ASP A 763 18.80 -4.07 -4.35
C ASP A 763 17.87 -5.15 -3.73
N PHE A 764 18.01 -5.55 -2.46
CA PHE A 764 17.11 -6.54 -1.85
C PHE A 764 16.24 -6.01 -0.69
N ILE A 765 16.60 -4.86 -0.13
CA ILE A 765 15.85 -4.22 0.96
C ILE A 765 15.20 -2.89 0.50
N SER A 766 15.52 -2.39 -0.70
CA SER A 766 14.90 -1.22 -1.38
C SER A 766 13.42 -1.40 -1.71
N THR A 767 13.01 -2.64 -1.93
CA THR A 767 11.66 -3.00 -2.33
C THR A 767 10.85 -3.63 -1.19
N ALA A 768 11.47 -3.95 -0.05
CA ALA A 768 10.78 -4.49 1.13
C ALA A 768 10.70 -3.48 2.31
N THR A 769 11.60 -2.50 2.39
CA THR A 769 11.57 -1.35 3.33
C THR A 769 12.33 -0.11 2.80
N GLY A 770 12.64 0.02 1.50
CA GLY A 770 13.41 1.18 1.05
C GLY A 770 14.88 1.19 1.51
N GLY A 771 15.67 0.15 1.21
CA GLY A 771 17.02 0.27 0.65
C GLY A 771 17.91 -0.94 0.96
N ASN A 772 18.45 -1.69 -0.01
CA ASN A 772 19.82 -2.18 0.18
C ASN A 772 20.63 -0.93 -0.21
N LYS A 773 21.70 -0.48 0.43
CA LYS A 773 22.58 -1.00 1.44
C LYS A 773 22.83 0.14 2.41
N SER A 774 22.74 -0.22 3.69
CA SER A 774 22.62 0.69 4.83
C SER A 774 21.21 1.30 4.93
N ALA A 775 20.28 0.53 5.48
CA ALA A 775 19.58 1.06 6.66
C ALA A 775 20.41 0.66 7.89
N VAL A 776 21.63 1.18 7.93
CA VAL A 776 22.52 1.23 9.10
C VAL A 776 23.31 2.52 8.92
N VAL A 777 22.58 3.63 8.98
CA VAL A 777 22.73 4.75 9.93
C VAL A 777 21.70 5.79 9.58
#